data_AF-A0A538F005-F1
#
_entry.id   AF-A0A538F005-F1
#
_cell.length_a   1.000
_cell.length_b   1.000
_cell.length_c   1.000
_cell.angle_alpha   90.00
_cell.angle_beta   90.00
_cell.angle_gamma   90.00
#
_symmetry.space_group_name_H-M   'P 1'
#
loop_
_entity.id
_entity.type
_entity.pdbx_description
1 polymer ?
#
loop_
_entity_poly.entity_id
_entity_poly.type
_entity_poly.pdbx_seq_one_letter_code
_entity_poly.pdbx_strand_id
1 'polypeptide(L)'
;MLDGSANARRAGAVARRGVEQALRARRALPAAVVLGAVLFVAGPAAATTRLVDSDGMATVANCDAGAPGSAYTTIQAAITAATAGADTIRVCPGTYAELVTVNKSLVLQGPKSGVDARDPSRTGLPATEAVVVGTGSGSSETTAFDVSANNVTIDGFTAQGAGSSSTYGFEILIRPDTYGHLLENNIVQNAIAGLGLGSDFTTIRGNLFKQNNLSGPISGTGIYTDQFQAGGAQTGVTIDSNSFVGNGNAAVLPGSTSPFSQSHFTISNNVLDGNGNGFLAFNLTDSTFTRNVVKASNSSQVVMGGNVANFTLTENTIQDGMTRGVRIGDFGGGGHNTGVTATCNSLSGNATSGLELNADEYDGALDARFNWWGSPSGPTIATNPAGVGQKIVDPHAHVTFAPFLTDGADGNPTTPGFQCAAPRASITDVTKAEGNSGTTAFDFRVTLTNPSPSPVTIGYATQDGTALAGADYRAASDTLTFAPGEQTKIVRVRVVGDRAHEPNETFKVKLLSPSGAVIADGVGRGTIQNDDPLRISAKAAKLPGLADALKKGFRVFVTTNGPGQAAVDAKASGKVVAKGRAALRSAGTRSVLVKFTKNARKKLETRSKLKLALSVTLSDAAGHTGRARLTVTLRL
;
A
#
# COMPACT_ATOMS: atom_id res chain seq x y z
N MET A 1 -44.05 -15.03 -7.46
CA MET A 1 -44.36 -14.05 -6.39
C MET A 1 -44.74 -14.86 -5.15
N LEU A 2 -44.33 -14.39 -3.96
CA LEU A 2 -44.14 -15.10 -2.68
C LEU A 2 -42.76 -15.78 -2.59
N ASP A 3 -41.85 -15.56 -1.64
CA ASP A 3 -41.63 -14.51 -0.63
C ASP A 3 -40.16 -14.68 -0.16
N GLY A 4 -39.21 -13.95 -0.76
CA GLY A 4 -37.78 -14.00 -0.43
C GLY A 4 -37.38 -13.14 0.79
N SER A 5 -38.34 -12.43 1.39
CA SER A 5 -38.08 -11.45 2.44
C SER A 5 -38.16 -12.04 3.86
N ALA A 6 -38.83 -13.19 4.01
CA ALA A 6 -39.02 -13.86 5.30
C ALA A 6 -37.76 -14.62 5.79
N ASN A 7 -36.94 -15.17 4.89
CA ASN A 7 -35.74 -15.93 5.26
C ASN A 7 -34.57 -15.02 5.70
N ALA A 8 -34.39 -13.85 5.07
CA ALA A 8 -33.37 -12.88 5.49
C ALA A 8 -33.67 -12.27 6.88
N ARG A 9 -34.95 -12.07 7.22
CA ARG A 9 -35.37 -11.59 8.55
C ARG A 9 -35.21 -12.64 9.65
N ARG A 10 -35.33 -13.94 9.32
CA ARG A 10 -35.06 -15.04 10.28
C ARG A 10 -33.57 -15.21 10.59
N ALA A 11 -32.69 -15.08 9.59
CA ALA A 11 -31.24 -15.16 9.80
C ALA A 11 -30.70 -14.01 10.69
N GLY A 12 -31.16 -12.78 10.47
CA GLY A 12 -30.79 -11.63 11.29
C GLY A 12 -31.31 -11.67 12.74
N ALA A 13 -32.43 -12.35 12.98
CA ALA A 13 -33.00 -12.50 14.32
C ALA A 13 -32.30 -13.59 15.16
N VAL A 14 -31.75 -14.63 14.51
CA VAL A 14 -30.96 -15.69 15.16
C VAL A 14 -29.57 -15.17 15.55
N ALA A 15 -28.91 -14.39 14.69
CA ALA A 15 -27.63 -13.75 15.00
C ALA A 15 -27.72 -12.75 16.17
N ARG A 16 -28.79 -11.95 16.24
CA ARG A 16 -29.02 -11.03 17.37
C ARG A 16 -29.34 -11.75 18.68
N ARG A 17 -30.05 -12.88 18.64
CA ARG A 17 -30.31 -13.70 19.84
C ARG A 17 -29.07 -14.42 20.36
N GLY A 18 -28.16 -14.86 19.47
CA GLY A 18 -26.87 -15.43 19.88
C GLY A 18 -25.96 -14.41 20.59
N VAL A 19 -25.92 -13.17 20.08
CA VAL A 19 -25.15 -12.07 20.70
C VAL A 19 -25.79 -11.61 22.02
N GLU A 20 -27.11 -11.51 22.12
CA GLU A 20 -27.78 -11.18 23.39
C GLU A 20 -27.68 -12.30 24.44
N GLN A 21 -27.65 -13.59 24.05
CA GLN A 21 -27.39 -14.69 24.98
C GLN A 21 -25.93 -14.72 25.47
N ALA A 22 -24.96 -14.39 24.61
CA ALA A 22 -23.57 -14.23 25.02
C ALA A 22 -23.35 -13.02 25.96
N LEU A 23 -24.08 -11.90 25.74
CA LEU A 23 -24.06 -10.76 26.66
C LEU A 23 -24.82 -11.02 27.97
N ARG A 24 -25.88 -11.83 27.97
CA ARG A 24 -26.60 -12.23 29.21
C ARG A 24 -25.81 -13.26 30.03
N ALA A 25 -25.03 -14.13 29.39
CA ALA A 25 -24.11 -15.03 30.08
C ALA A 25 -22.97 -14.29 30.81
N ARG A 26 -22.65 -13.04 30.40
CA ARG A 26 -21.69 -12.16 31.11
C ARG A 26 -22.28 -11.40 32.32
N ARG A 27 -23.57 -11.57 32.66
CA ARG A 27 -24.23 -10.86 33.78
C ARG A 27 -24.69 -11.72 34.95
N ALA A 28 -24.30 -13.00 35.00
CA ALA A 28 -24.62 -13.88 36.12
C ALA A 28 -23.35 -14.44 36.78
N LEU A 29 -22.60 -13.59 37.48
CA LEU A 29 -21.87 -14.04 38.67
C LEU A 29 -22.69 -13.62 39.90
N PRO A 30 -22.93 -14.52 40.87
CA PRO A 30 -23.56 -14.12 42.12
C PRO A 30 -22.60 -13.18 42.87
N ALA A 31 -23.12 -12.04 43.30
CA ALA A 31 -22.43 -11.14 44.22
C ALA A 31 -22.23 -11.86 45.57
N ALA A 32 -21.09 -12.50 45.74
CA ALA A 32 -20.63 -12.94 47.06
C ALA A 32 -20.09 -11.71 47.80
N VAL A 33 -20.67 -11.47 48.97
CA VAL A 33 -20.37 -10.42 49.94
C VAL A 33 -18.87 -10.35 50.20
N VAL A 34 -18.25 -9.19 49.93
CA VAL A 34 -16.88 -8.87 50.34
C VAL A 34 -16.88 -8.59 51.84
N LEU A 35 -16.59 -9.62 52.64
CA LEU A 35 -16.00 -9.41 53.96
C LEU A 35 -14.48 -9.28 53.75
N GLY A 36 -13.91 -8.16 54.19
CA GLY A 36 -12.48 -7.87 54.07
C GLY A 36 -11.62 -8.88 54.81
N ALA A 37 -11.19 -9.94 54.11
CA ALA A 37 -9.97 -10.65 54.43
C ALA A 37 -8.85 -9.95 53.65
N VAL A 38 -7.88 -9.40 54.37
CA VAL A 38 -6.60 -8.97 53.81
C VAL A 38 -5.95 -10.23 53.22
N LEU A 39 -6.21 -10.51 51.95
CA LEU A 39 -5.43 -11.45 51.18
C LEU A 39 -4.08 -10.76 50.99
N PHE A 40 -3.05 -11.26 51.67
CA PHE A 40 -1.68 -10.98 51.27
C PHE A 40 -1.56 -11.42 49.81
N VAL A 41 -1.70 -10.48 48.87
CA VAL A 41 -1.18 -10.66 47.52
C VAL A 41 0.33 -10.73 47.71
N ALA A 42 0.85 -11.96 47.78
CA ALA A 42 2.27 -12.17 47.59
C ALA A 42 2.65 -11.41 46.31
N GLY A 43 3.64 -10.52 46.40
CA GLY A 43 4.19 -9.87 45.21
C GLY A 43 4.56 -10.92 44.16
N PRO A 44 4.65 -10.55 42.86
CA PRO A 44 5.04 -11.50 41.83
C PRO A 44 6.30 -12.24 42.30
N ALA A 45 6.22 -13.57 42.39
CA ALA A 45 7.36 -14.39 42.74
C ALA A 45 8.52 -13.97 41.82
N ALA A 46 9.70 -13.76 42.38
CA ALA A 46 10.86 -13.33 41.61
C ALA A 46 11.09 -14.32 40.46
N ALA A 47 11.03 -13.83 39.21
CA ALA A 47 11.24 -14.64 38.02
C ALA A 47 12.59 -15.36 38.14
N THR A 48 12.55 -16.69 38.17
CA THR A 48 13.75 -17.51 38.37
C THR A 48 14.05 -18.29 37.09
N THR A 49 15.31 -18.24 36.65
CA THR A 49 15.79 -19.08 35.54
C THR A 49 16.14 -20.47 36.06
N ARG A 50 15.56 -21.51 35.46
CA ARG A 50 15.88 -22.91 35.74
C ARG A 50 16.72 -23.48 34.61
N LEU A 51 17.97 -23.83 34.91
CA LEU A 51 18.92 -24.36 33.94
C LEU A 51 18.80 -25.89 33.82
N VAL A 52 18.71 -26.39 32.59
CA VAL A 52 18.64 -27.81 32.24
C VAL A 52 19.86 -28.20 31.44
N ASP A 53 20.52 -29.28 31.85
CA ASP A 53 21.69 -29.83 31.18
C ASP A 53 21.70 -31.36 31.33
N SER A 54 21.63 -32.09 30.21
CA SER A 54 21.42 -33.54 30.24
C SER A 54 22.68 -34.35 30.56
N ASP A 55 23.87 -33.79 30.32
CA ASP A 55 25.15 -34.48 30.55
C ASP A 55 25.92 -33.99 31.79
N GLY A 56 25.44 -32.92 32.44
CA GLY A 56 26.07 -32.33 33.62
C GLY A 56 27.41 -31.66 33.33
N MET A 57 27.74 -31.45 32.05
CA MET A 57 29.01 -30.90 31.57
C MET A 57 28.87 -29.46 31.08
N ALA A 58 27.74 -28.79 31.38
CA ALA A 58 27.49 -27.39 31.09
C ALA A 58 28.71 -26.51 31.43
N THR A 59 29.33 -25.98 30.38
CA THR A 59 30.36 -24.94 30.51
C THR A 59 29.71 -23.57 30.31
N VAL A 60 30.35 -22.52 30.84
CA VAL A 60 29.96 -21.11 30.57
C VAL A 60 29.85 -20.84 29.06
N ALA A 61 30.68 -21.51 28.25
CA ALA A 61 30.72 -21.36 26.81
C ALA A 61 29.57 -22.07 26.06
N ASN A 62 28.97 -23.12 26.64
CA ASN A 62 27.94 -23.90 25.96
C ASN A 62 26.51 -23.43 26.30
N CYS A 63 26.28 -22.80 27.45
CA CYS A 63 24.92 -22.47 27.92
C CYS A 63 24.59 -20.97 28.00
N ASP A 64 25.48 -20.08 27.53
CA ASP A 64 25.35 -18.61 27.56
C ASP A 64 24.90 -18.01 28.91
N ALA A 65 25.13 -18.72 30.01
CA ALA A 65 24.81 -18.31 31.38
C ALA A 65 25.91 -18.85 32.30
N GLY A 66 26.43 -18.00 33.18
CA GLY A 66 27.60 -18.29 33.99
C GLY A 66 27.46 -19.52 34.90
N ALA A 67 28.11 -20.62 34.50
CA ALA A 67 28.81 -21.62 35.33
C ALA A 67 27.97 -22.44 36.35
N PRO A 68 28.55 -23.49 36.98
CA PRO A 68 28.08 -24.88 36.98
C PRO A 68 27.05 -25.22 38.06
N GLY A 69 26.23 -26.26 37.80
CA GLY A 69 25.30 -26.85 38.77
C GLY A 69 23.84 -26.85 38.33
N SER A 70 23.54 -27.30 37.10
CA SER A 70 22.14 -27.50 36.70
C SER A 70 21.46 -28.42 37.72
N ALA A 71 20.31 -27.98 38.25
CA ALA A 71 19.53 -28.79 39.18
C ALA A 71 18.69 -29.86 38.45
N TYR A 72 18.70 -29.86 37.12
CA TYR A 72 17.80 -30.66 36.28
C TYR A 72 18.55 -31.26 35.10
N THR A 73 18.43 -32.58 34.95
CA THR A 73 18.95 -33.37 33.83
C THR A 73 17.93 -33.54 32.70
N THR A 74 16.67 -33.19 32.94
CA THR A 74 15.59 -33.25 31.95
C THR A 74 14.78 -31.96 31.95
N ILE A 75 14.23 -31.61 30.80
CA ILE A 75 13.37 -30.44 30.61
C ILE A 75 12.09 -30.62 31.43
N GLN A 76 11.52 -31.83 31.43
CA GLN A 76 10.31 -32.13 32.18
C GLN A 76 10.49 -31.94 33.70
N ALA A 77 11.65 -32.28 34.26
CA ALA A 77 11.91 -32.08 35.68
C ALA A 77 11.94 -30.58 36.05
N ALA A 78 12.54 -29.74 35.19
CA ALA A 78 12.52 -28.29 35.38
C ALA A 78 11.09 -27.72 35.27
N ILE A 79 10.27 -28.19 34.31
CA ILE A 79 8.86 -27.80 34.19
C ILE A 79 8.09 -28.15 35.45
N THR A 80 8.26 -29.36 35.98
CA THR A 80 7.57 -29.81 37.20
C THR A 80 7.86 -28.86 38.37
N ALA A 81 9.13 -28.46 38.54
CA ALA A 81 9.55 -27.54 39.59
C ALA A 81 9.21 -26.06 39.34
N ALA A 82 8.85 -25.68 38.10
CA ALA A 82 8.63 -24.30 37.72
C ALA A 82 7.32 -23.69 38.25
N THR A 83 7.40 -22.41 38.59
CA THR A 83 6.25 -21.54 38.93
C THR A 83 5.63 -21.00 37.65
N ALA A 84 4.33 -21.25 37.48
CA ALA A 84 3.58 -20.81 36.30
C ALA A 84 3.60 -19.28 36.14
N GLY A 85 3.85 -18.81 34.92
CA GLY A 85 3.85 -17.40 34.54
C GLY A 85 5.02 -16.56 35.07
N ALA A 86 5.96 -17.16 35.81
CA ALA A 86 7.08 -16.46 36.43
C ALA A 86 8.44 -17.02 36.02
N ASP A 87 8.59 -18.34 35.95
CA ASP A 87 9.89 -18.97 35.69
C ASP A 87 10.18 -19.10 34.19
N THR A 88 11.47 -19.02 33.84
CA THR A 88 11.99 -19.34 32.50
C THR A 88 12.85 -20.58 32.59
N ILE A 89 12.63 -21.54 31.69
CA ILE A 89 13.45 -22.76 31.60
C ILE A 89 14.46 -22.55 30.48
N ARG A 90 15.74 -22.60 30.83
CA ARG A 90 16.83 -22.47 29.88
C ARG A 90 17.54 -23.81 29.70
N VAL A 91 17.70 -24.22 28.46
CA VAL A 91 18.21 -25.55 28.10
C VAL A 91 19.53 -25.40 27.36
N CYS A 92 20.55 -26.12 27.80
CA CYS A 92 21.86 -26.17 27.16
C CYS A 92 21.82 -26.95 25.83
N PRO A 93 22.83 -26.82 24.96
CA PRO A 93 23.04 -27.73 23.83
C PRO A 93 23.15 -29.17 24.32
N GLY A 94 22.54 -30.09 23.58
CA GLY A 94 22.54 -31.50 23.93
C GLY A 94 21.39 -32.25 23.25
N THR A 95 21.33 -33.55 23.53
CA THR A 95 20.20 -34.39 23.13
C THR A 95 19.32 -34.67 24.34
N TYR A 96 18.01 -34.45 24.17
CA TYR A 96 16.99 -34.62 25.21
C TYR A 96 15.93 -35.58 24.67
N ALA A 97 16.11 -36.88 24.94
CA ALA A 97 15.15 -37.91 24.57
C ALA A 97 14.07 -38.06 25.65
N GLU A 98 13.06 -37.20 25.59
CA GLU A 98 11.98 -37.15 26.57
C GLU A 98 10.70 -36.58 25.92
N LEU A 99 9.57 -36.79 26.58
CA LEU A 99 8.34 -36.05 26.28
C LEU A 99 8.30 -34.80 27.17
N VAL A 100 8.29 -33.62 26.54
CA VAL A 100 8.17 -32.34 27.24
C VAL A 100 6.70 -31.93 27.32
N THR A 101 6.03 -32.28 28.41
CA THR A 101 4.66 -31.86 28.71
C THR A 101 4.66 -30.48 29.37
N VAL A 102 4.16 -29.48 28.66
CA VAL A 102 4.04 -28.09 29.11
C VAL A 102 2.60 -27.82 29.55
N ASN A 103 2.33 -28.07 30.82
CA ASN A 103 1.00 -27.95 31.45
C ASN A 103 0.81 -26.70 32.30
N LYS A 104 1.72 -25.73 32.19
CA LYS A 104 1.63 -24.42 32.86
C LYS A 104 2.25 -23.34 31.97
N SER A 105 1.78 -22.10 32.10
CA SER A 105 2.32 -20.95 31.34
C SER A 105 3.79 -20.76 31.67
N LEU A 106 4.67 -20.83 30.66
CA LEU A 106 6.12 -20.78 30.82
C LEU A 106 6.80 -20.23 29.57
N VAL A 107 8.04 -19.77 29.76
CA VAL A 107 8.98 -19.50 28.68
C VAL A 107 10.04 -20.61 28.67
N LEU A 108 10.14 -21.33 27.55
CA LEU A 108 11.20 -22.30 27.29
C LEU A 108 12.20 -21.67 26.31
N GLN A 109 13.48 -21.69 26.67
CA GLN A 109 14.57 -21.15 25.87
C GLN A 109 15.63 -22.22 25.62
N GLY A 110 15.82 -22.58 24.36
CA GLY A 110 16.97 -23.33 23.91
C GLY A 110 18.21 -22.44 23.79
N PRO A 111 19.37 -23.03 23.44
CA PRO A 111 20.62 -22.29 23.30
C PRO A 111 20.60 -21.28 22.15
N LYS A 112 19.60 -21.36 21.26
CA LYS A 112 19.43 -20.46 20.11
C LYS A 112 18.22 -19.55 20.23
N SER A 113 17.78 -19.30 21.46
CA SER A 113 16.74 -18.30 21.74
C SER A 113 17.16 -16.94 21.16
N GLY A 114 16.25 -16.32 20.39
CA GLY A 114 16.51 -15.07 19.66
C GLY A 114 17.40 -15.18 18.42
N VAL A 115 17.85 -16.38 18.03
CA VAL A 115 18.67 -16.60 16.83
C VAL A 115 17.84 -17.28 15.74
N ASP A 116 17.50 -16.52 14.70
CA ASP A 116 16.67 -16.94 13.57
C ASP A 116 17.03 -18.35 13.07
N ALA A 117 16.05 -19.27 13.04
CA ALA A 117 16.27 -20.66 12.64
C ALA A 117 16.65 -20.79 11.15
N ARG A 118 16.46 -19.73 10.36
CA ARG A 118 16.79 -19.67 8.93
C ARG A 118 18.27 -19.32 8.70
N ASP A 119 19.01 -18.95 9.74
CA ASP A 119 20.45 -18.74 9.65
C ASP A 119 21.14 -20.06 9.25
N PRO A 120 21.93 -20.10 8.15
CA PRO A 120 22.62 -21.32 7.71
C PRO A 120 23.58 -21.92 8.74
N SER A 121 24.01 -21.15 9.75
CA SER A 121 24.83 -21.64 10.86
C SER A 121 24.06 -22.52 11.85
N ARG A 122 22.72 -22.48 11.85
CA ARG A 122 21.85 -23.36 12.65
C ARG A 122 21.81 -24.76 12.01
N THR A 123 22.66 -25.66 12.50
CA THR A 123 22.82 -27.01 11.91
C THR A 123 21.72 -28.00 12.30
N GLY A 124 20.99 -27.75 13.39
CA GLY A 124 20.04 -28.72 13.97
C GLY A 124 20.73 -29.90 14.67
N LEU A 125 22.01 -29.76 15.05
CA LEU A 125 22.81 -30.80 15.67
C LEU A 125 23.08 -30.50 17.16
N PRO A 126 23.16 -31.54 18.01
CA PRO A 126 23.22 -31.39 19.48
C PRO A 126 24.48 -30.68 20.00
N ALA A 127 25.53 -30.55 19.18
CA ALA A 127 26.74 -29.82 19.56
C ALA A 127 26.47 -28.33 19.83
N THR A 128 25.45 -27.75 19.21
CA THR A 128 25.11 -26.32 19.34
C THR A 128 23.63 -26.06 19.62
N GLU A 129 22.80 -27.10 19.59
CA GLU A 129 21.34 -27.03 19.68
C GLU A 129 20.84 -27.88 20.85
N ALA A 130 19.74 -27.47 21.48
CA ALA A 130 18.96 -28.37 22.34
C ALA A 130 18.05 -29.20 21.43
N VAL A 131 18.48 -30.42 21.11
CA VAL A 131 17.76 -31.34 20.24
C VAL A 131 16.83 -32.21 21.09
N VAL A 132 15.55 -31.86 21.09
CA VAL A 132 14.51 -32.63 21.78
C VAL A 132 14.03 -33.72 20.84
N VAL A 133 14.24 -34.97 21.25
CA VAL A 133 13.87 -36.15 20.46
C VAL A 133 12.52 -36.65 20.96
N GLY A 134 11.51 -36.61 20.10
CA GLY A 134 10.15 -37.02 20.45
C GLY A 134 10.10 -38.46 20.98
N THR A 135 9.46 -38.65 22.13
CA THR A 135 9.22 -39.98 22.71
C THR A 135 7.71 -40.22 22.89
N GLY A 136 7.32 -41.47 23.12
CA GLY A 136 5.89 -41.84 23.22
C GLY A 136 5.20 -41.18 24.41
N SER A 137 3.99 -40.68 24.22
CA SER A 137 3.17 -40.04 25.27
C SER A 137 2.31 -41.02 26.11
N GLY A 138 2.54 -42.33 25.95
CA GLY A 138 1.68 -43.36 26.51
C GLY A 138 0.41 -43.64 25.68
N SER A 139 0.21 -42.93 24.56
CA SER A 139 -0.77 -43.21 23.51
C SER A 139 -0.08 -43.71 22.22
N SER A 140 -0.81 -43.85 21.11
CA SER A 140 -0.23 -44.08 19.78
C SER A 140 0.41 -42.84 19.15
N GLU A 141 0.77 -41.83 19.96
CA GLU A 141 1.35 -40.54 19.55
C GLU A 141 2.81 -40.42 20.03
N THR A 142 3.68 -39.85 19.19
CA THR A 142 5.03 -39.43 19.58
C THR A 142 5.14 -37.93 19.38
N THR A 143 5.74 -37.22 20.34
CA THR A 143 5.97 -35.78 20.25
C THR A 143 7.14 -35.34 21.13
N ALA A 144 7.84 -34.28 20.74
CA ALA A 144 8.88 -33.66 21.56
C ALA A 144 8.25 -32.71 22.59
N PHE A 145 7.27 -31.90 22.17
CA PHE A 145 6.57 -30.96 23.04
C PHE A 145 5.05 -31.18 22.98
N ASP A 146 4.44 -31.48 24.13
CA ASP A 146 2.99 -31.54 24.30
C ASP A 146 2.52 -30.37 25.17
N VAL A 147 1.91 -29.37 24.54
CA VAL A 147 1.53 -28.10 25.17
C VAL A 147 0.04 -28.08 25.46
N SER A 148 -0.32 -27.99 26.74
CA SER A 148 -1.71 -27.99 27.24
C SER A 148 -2.05 -26.79 28.13
N ALA A 149 -1.16 -25.78 28.20
CA ALA A 149 -1.37 -24.55 28.95
C ALA A 149 -1.26 -23.31 28.09
N ASN A 150 -1.96 -22.24 28.48
CA ASN A 150 -1.96 -20.95 27.79
C ASN A 150 -0.64 -20.20 27.94
N ASN A 151 -0.39 -19.26 27.02
CA ASN A 151 0.72 -18.32 27.09
C ASN A 151 2.08 -19.04 27.28
N VAL A 152 2.36 -20.02 26.43
CA VAL A 152 3.63 -20.75 26.41
C VAL A 152 4.51 -20.20 25.29
N THR A 153 5.76 -19.90 25.62
CA THR A 153 6.79 -19.55 24.63
C THR A 153 7.77 -20.71 24.47
N ILE A 154 8.07 -21.11 23.23
CA ILE A 154 9.10 -22.07 22.87
C ILE A 154 10.05 -21.37 21.90
N ASP A 155 11.26 -21.07 22.35
CA ASP A 155 12.22 -20.28 21.58
C ASP A 155 13.59 -20.98 21.44
N GLY A 156 14.05 -21.19 20.21
CA GLY A 156 15.43 -21.57 19.95
C GLY A 156 15.78 -23.05 20.14
N PHE A 157 14.81 -23.96 20.01
CA PHE A 157 15.02 -25.41 20.08
C PHE A 157 15.21 -26.05 18.70
N THR A 158 15.68 -27.29 18.69
CA THR A 158 15.50 -28.22 17.57
C THR A 158 14.62 -29.38 18.03
N ALA A 159 13.48 -29.61 17.38
CA ALA A 159 12.58 -30.73 17.64
C ALA A 159 12.63 -31.72 16.47
N GLN A 160 12.82 -33.01 16.78
CA GLN A 160 12.95 -34.06 15.76
C GLN A 160 12.62 -35.46 16.27
N GLY A 161 12.33 -36.39 15.36
CA GLY A 161 12.28 -37.82 15.64
C GLY A 161 10.92 -38.38 16.10
N ALA A 162 9.85 -37.57 16.13
CA ALA A 162 8.48 -38.03 16.32
C ALA A 162 8.00 -38.81 15.09
N GLY A 163 8.38 -40.08 14.94
CA GLY A 163 8.02 -40.85 13.74
C GLY A 163 8.30 -42.35 13.66
N SER A 164 8.91 -43.02 14.64
CA SER A 164 9.28 -44.44 14.46
C SER A 164 8.18 -45.46 14.78
N SER A 165 7.05 -45.08 15.39
CA SER A 165 6.01 -46.04 15.82
C SER A 165 4.59 -45.50 16.03
N SER A 166 4.29 -44.23 15.69
CA SER A 166 3.01 -43.57 16.01
C SER A 166 2.07 -43.38 14.80
N THR A 167 0.76 -43.42 15.06
CA THR A 167 -0.30 -43.05 14.09
C THR A 167 -0.35 -41.54 13.84
N TYR A 168 0.02 -40.73 14.85
CA TYR A 168 0.10 -39.27 14.76
C TYR A 168 1.43 -38.82 15.41
N GLY A 169 2.35 -38.26 14.61
CA GLY A 169 3.70 -37.88 15.05
C GLY A 169 3.98 -36.41 14.74
N PHE A 170 3.62 -35.52 15.67
CA PHE A 170 3.95 -34.10 15.60
C PHE A 170 5.17 -33.83 16.47
N GLU A 171 6.14 -33.06 16.01
CA GLU A 171 7.26 -32.65 16.88
C GLU A 171 6.79 -31.72 17.99
N ILE A 172 5.93 -30.78 17.64
CA ILE A 172 5.28 -29.88 18.60
C ILE A 172 3.78 -30.08 18.44
N LEU A 173 3.13 -30.49 19.51
CA LEU A 173 1.68 -30.61 19.61
C LEU A 173 1.15 -29.55 20.56
N ILE A 174 0.40 -28.59 20.02
CA ILE A 174 -0.34 -27.62 20.81
C ILE A 174 -1.80 -28.07 20.88
N ARG A 175 -2.23 -28.42 22.08
CA ARG A 175 -3.55 -29.00 22.33
C ARG A 175 -4.67 -27.95 22.11
N PRO A 176 -5.91 -28.41 21.86
CA PRO A 176 -7.08 -27.54 21.79
C PRO A 176 -7.35 -26.78 23.09
N ASP A 177 -8.27 -25.81 23.04
CA ASP A 177 -8.70 -24.99 24.19
C ASP A 177 -7.57 -24.19 24.87
N THR A 178 -6.49 -23.92 24.11
CA THR A 178 -5.35 -23.13 24.56
C THR A 178 -5.19 -21.85 23.73
N TYR A 179 -4.52 -20.83 24.27
CA TYR A 179 -4.29 -19.56 23.56
C TYR A 179 -2.96 -18.88 23.88
N GLY A 180 -2.56 -17.97 23.00
CA GLY A 180 -1.52 -16.95 23.26
C GLY A 180 -0.09 -17.47 23.21
N HIS A 181 0.16 -18.53 22.43
CA HIS A 181 1.49 -19.14 22.34
C HIS A 181 2.40 -18.37 21.40
N LEU A 182 3.70 -18.53 21.65
CA LEU A 182 4.75 -17.91 20.87
C LEU A 182 5.82 -18.96 20.54
N LEU A 183 5.89 -19.34 19.27
CA LEU A 183 6.87 -20.30 18.76
C LEU A 183 7.89 -19.55 17.92
N GLU A 184 9.13 -19.52 18.39
CA GLU A 184 10.17 -18.70 17.81
C GLU A 184 11.46 -19.45 17.54
N ASN A 185 12.09 -19.16 16.39
CA ASN A 185 13.47 -19.56 16.14
C ASN A 185 13.73 -21.07 16.33
N ASN A 186 12.71 -21.91 16.16
CA ASN A 186 12.83 -23.35 16.30
C ASN A 186 13.15 -24.00 14.96
N ILE A 187 13.96 -25.06 14.99
CA ILE A 187 14.07 -26.00 13.87
C ILE A 187 13.13 -27.17 14.17
N VAL A 188 12.23 -27.48 13.25
CA VAL A 188 11.28 -28.60 13.34
C VAL A 188 11.49 -29.49 12.12
N GLN A 189 12.05 -30.68 12.34
CA GLN A 189 12.59 -31.48 11.25
C GLN A 189 12.40 -32.98 11.38
N ASN A 190 12.48 -33.67 10.23
CA ASN A 190 12.58 -35.14 10.15
C ASN A 190 11.45 -35.86 10.91
N ALA A 191 10.23 -35.35 10.76
CA ALA A 191 9.04 -35.86 11.44
C ALA A 191 8.01 -36.40 10.46
N ILE A 192 6.96 -37.05 10.97
CA ILE A 192 5.74 -37.29 10.19
C ILE A 192 5.09 -35.93 9.87
N ALA A 193 4.86 -35.11 10.89
CA ALA A 193 4.40 -33.73 10.75
C ALA A 193 5.15 -32.82 11.74
N GLY A 194 5.33 -31.55 11.39
CA GLY A 194 6.09 -30.61 12.22
C GLY A 194 5.31 -30.13 13.44
N LEU A 195 4.36 -29.22 13.22
CA LEU A 195 3.53 -28.61 14.26
C LEU A 195 2.06 -28.99 14.07
N GLY A 196 1.46 -29.58 15.11
CA GLY A 196 0.01 -29.71 15.26
C GLY A 196 -0.53 -28.56 16.10
N LEU A 197 -1.45 -27.75 15.56
CA LEU A 197 -1.89 -26.50 16.18
C LEU A 197 -3.41 -26.46 16.41
N GLY A 198 -3.84 -26.69 17.66
CA GLY A 198 -5.23 -26.55 18.12
C GLY A 198 -5.54 -25.23 18.85
N SER A 199 -4.68 -24.22 18.77
CA SER A 199 -4.76 -23.02 19.62
C SER A 199 -5.19 -21.73 18.91
N ASP A 200 -5.80 -20.81 19.65
CA ASP A 200 -6.10 -19.44 19.26
C ASP A 200 -4.96 -18.44 19.56
N PHE A 201 -4.91 -17.34 18.81
CA PHE A 201 -3.99 -16.22 19.05
C PHE A 201 -2.50 -16.63 19.17
N THR A 202 -2.12 -17.67 18.41
CA THR A 202 -0.76 -18.20 18.40
C THR A 202 0.10 -17.50 17.35
N THR A 203 1.30 -17.08 17.72
CA THR A 203 2.31 -16.50 16.83
C THR A 203 3.44 -17.50 16.59
N ILE A 204 3.73 -17.77 15.32
CA ILE A 204 4.79 -18.67 14.87
C ILE A 204 5.72 -17.85 13.97
N ARG A 205 6.94 -17.54 14.45
CA ARG A 205 7.87 -16.68 13.71
C ARG A 205 9.33 -17.10 13.73
N GLY A 206 10.04 -16.89 12.63
CA GLY A 206 11.48 -17.16 12.54
C GLY A 206 11.86 -18.65 12.64
N ASN A 207 10.89 -19.57 12.46
CA ASN A 207 11.13 -21.01 12.55
C ASN A 207 11.52 -21.62 11.19
N LEU A 208 12.16 -22.79 11.23
CA LEU A 208 12.51 -23.61 10.08
C LEU A 208 11.82 -24.97 10.17
N PHE A 209 10.86 -25.22 9.28
CA PHE A 209 10.18 -26.52 9.13
C PHE A 209 10.74 -27.26 7.93
N LYS A 210 11.59 -28.27 8.14
CA LYS A 210 12.27 -28.95 7.03
C LYS A 210 12.14 -30.46 7.07
N GLN A 211 11.93 -31.07 5.90
CA GLN A 211 11.93 -32.53 5.74
C GLN A 211 10.97 -33.25 6.70
N ASN A 212 9.83 -32.64 7.02
CA ASN A 212 8.75 -33.34 7.72
C ASN A 212 8.01 -34.19 6.67
N ASN A 213 8.55 -35.36 6.37
CA ASN A 213 8.14 -36.23 5.29
C ASN A 213 8.28 -37.73 5.65
N LEU A 214 8.44 -38.06 6.94
CA LEU A 214 8.43 -39.45 7.38
C LEU A 214 7.05 -40.06 7.14
N SER A 215 7.01 -41.32 6.71
CA SER A 215 5.77 -42.03 6.41
C SER A 215 4.83 -42.09 7.62
N GLY A 216 3.56 -41.77 7.39
CA GLY A 216 2.51 -41.80 8.41
C GLY A 216 1.18 -41.24 7.89
N PRO A 217 0.06 -41.44 8.62
CA PRO A 217 -1.29 -41.02 8.19
C PRO A 217 -1.46 -39.52 7.91
N ILE A 218 -0.70 -38.68 8.63
CA ILE A 218 -0.71 -37.21 8.49
C ILE A 218 0.63 -36.68 7.95
N SER A 219 1.40 -37.56 7.30
CA SER A 219 2.75 -37.28 6.83
C SER A 219 2.80 -36.06 5.92
N GLY A 220 3.91 -35.33 6.03
CA GLY A 220 4.30 -34.38 4.99
C GLY A 220 3.99 -32.92 5.34
N THR A 221 3.43 -32.62 6.51
CA THR A 221 2.96 -31.27 6.81
C THR A 221 3.91 -30.51 7.73
N GLY A 222 4.31 -29.30 7.35
CA GLY A 222 5.09 -28.41 8.22
C GLY A 222 4.28 -27.92 9.41
N ILE A 223 3.21 -27.16 9.14
CA ILE A 223 2.20 -26.77 10.13
C ILE A 223 0.85 -27.32 9.71
N TYR A 224 0.26 -28.15 10.56
CA TYR A 224 -1.10 -28.65 10.42
C TYR A 224 -1.94 -28.03 11.52
N THR A 225 -2.92 -27.22 11.15
CA THR A 225 -3.89 -26.72 12.14
C THR A 225 -5.13 -27.56 12.04
N ASP A 226 -5.61 -28.05 13.17
CA ASP A 226 -6.92 -28.67 13.36
C ASP A 226 -7.25 -28.48 14.84
N GLN A 227 -8.52 -28.28 15.16
CA GLN A 227 -8.97 -28.20 16.54
C GLN A 227 -8.96 -29.57 17.22
N PHE A 228 -8.63 -30.65 16.49
CA PHE A 228 -8.58 -32.05 16.97
C PHE A 228 -9.89 -32.48 17.68
N GLN A 229 -10.97 -31.72 17.50
CA GLN A 229 -12.30 -31.87 18.06
C GLN A 229 -13.32 -31.41 17.02
N ALA A 230 -14.36 -32.21 16.80
CA ALA A 230 -15.43 -31.85 15.87
C ALA A 230 -16.18 -30.60 16.36
N GLY A 231 -16.34 -29.60 15.49
CA GLY A 231 -17.07 -28.36 15.78
C GLY A 231 -16.25 -27.23 16.43
N GLY A 232 -14.96 -27.45 16.73
CA GLY A 232 -14.09 -26.41 17.30
C GLY A 232 -13.78 -25.31 16.29
N ALA A 233 -13.80 -24.04 16.73
CA ALA A 233 -13.38 -22.89 15.94
C ALA A 233 -11.97 -22.45 16.33
N GLN A 234 -11.18 -21.97 15.36
CA GLN A 234 -9.82 -21.47 15.58
C GLN A 234 -9.65 -20.06 15.03
N THR A 235 -8.94 -19.17 15.74
CA THR A 235 -8.75 -17.81 15.25
C THR A 235 -7.45 -17.13 15.67
N GLY A 236 -7.06 -16.11 14.89
CA GLY A 236 -5.98 -15.20 15.26
C GLY A 236 -4.57 -15.79 15.17
N VAL A 237 -4.37 -16.82 14.34
CA VAL A 237 -3.05 -17.43 14.14
C VAL A 237 -2.19 -16.56 13.22
N THR A 238 -0.98 -16.24 13.64
CA THR A 238 0.02 -15.52 12.85
C THR A 238 1.20 -16.43 12.52
N ILE A 239 1.49 -16.61 11.22
CA ILE A 239 2.62 -17.39 10.71
C ILE A 239 3.49 -16.41 9.91
N ASP A 240 4.52 -15.87 10.54
CA ASP A 240 5.33 -14.80 9.97
C ASP A 240 6.81 -15.17 9.86
N SER A 241 7.47 -14.85 8.74
CA SER A 241 8.94 -14.96 8.63
C SER A 241 9.50 -16.35 8.93
N ASN A 242 8.79 -17.43 8.57
CA ASN A 242 9.28 -18.81 8.69
C ASN A 242 9.82 -19.33 7.36
N SER A 243 10.60 -20.41 7.41
CA SER A 243 11.03 -21.16 6.22
C SER A 243 10.49 -22.59 6.27
N PHE A 244 9.97 -23.07 5.14
CA PHE A 244 9.44 -24.41 4.96
C PHE A 244 10.14 -25.07 3.77
N VAL A 245 10.88 -26.16 4.03
CA VAL A 245 11.73 -26.78 3.00
C VAL A 245 11.48 -28.28 2.90
N GLY A 246 11.02 -28.75 1.74
CA GLY A 246 10.96 -30.19 1.45
C GLY A 246 9.96 -30.99 2.29
N ASN A 247 8.89 -30.37 2.78
CA ASN A 247 7.81 -31.09 3.48
C ASN A 247 6.93 -31.84 2.46
N GLY A 248 6.52 -33.07 2.75
CA GLY A 248 5.96 -34.00 1.76
C GLY A 248 4.57 -33.67 1.19
N ASN A 249 3.69 -33.05 1.98
CA ASN A 249 2.29 -32.77 1.67
C ASN A 249 2.02 -31.27 1.55
N ALA A 250 2.28 -30.49 2.61
CA ALA A 250 2.07 -29.04 2.60
C ALA A 250 3.06 -28.33 3.54
N ALA A 251 3.54 -27.15 3.18
CA ALA A 251 4.26 -26.32 4.14
C ALA A 251 3.33 -25.84 5.27
N VAL A 252 2.17 -25.30 4.91
CA VAL A 252 1.12 -24.91 5.87
C VAL A 252 -0.22 -25.43 5.39
N LEU A 253 -0.95 -26.12 6.28
CA LEU A 253 -2.26 -26.68 6.03
C LEU A 253 -3.24 -26.21 7.12
N PRO A 254 -3.98 -25.10 6.87
CA PRO A 254 -5.14 -24.76 7.67
C PRO A 254 -6.32 -25.65 7.29
N GLY A 255 -6.69 -26.61 8.15
CA GLY A 255 -7.79 -27.52 7.90
C GLY A 255 -8.69 -27.74 9.10
N SER A 256 -9.99 -27.88 8.84
CA SER A 256 -10.96 -28.32 9.84
C SER A 256 -11.99 -29.21 9.17
N THR A 257 -12.61 -30.11 9.93
CA THR A 257 -13.78 -30.89 9.48
C THR A 257 -15.08 -30.09 9.57
N SER A 258 -15.06 -28.91 10.21
CA SER A 258 -16.24 -28.06 10.39
C SER A 258 -16.21 -26.87 9.43
N PRO A 259 -17.31 -26.58 8.70
CA PRO A 259 -17.39 -25.44 7.79
C PRO A 259 -17.11 -24.10 8.46
N PHE A 260 -16.27 -23.26 7.82
CA PHE A 260 -15.96 -21.88 8.24
C PHE A 260 -15.50 -21.75 9.70
N SER A 261 -14.86 -22.77 10.25
CA SER A 261 -14.47 -22.81 11.66
C SER A 261 -13.17 -22.08 11.93
N GLN A 262 -12.37 -21.77 10.92
CA GLN A 262 -11.09 -21.09 11.09
C GLN A 262 -11.14 -19.68 10.53
N SER A 263 -10.62 -18.68 11.24
CA SER A 263 -10.68 -17.28 10.77
C SER A 263 -9.53 -16.41 11.24
N HIS A 264 -9.28 -15.29 10.55
CA HIS A 264 -8.27 -14.28 10.96
C HIS A 264 -6.85 -14.81 11.02
N PHE A 265 -6.47 -15.67 10.07
CA PHE A 265 -5.10 -16.13 9.94
C PHE A 265 -4.29 -15.10 9.14
N THR A 266 -3.09 -14.81 9.62
CA THR A 266 -2.13 -13.94 8.92
C THR A 266 -0.89 -14.75 8.57
N ILE A 267 -0.71 -15.03 7.28
CA ILE A 267 0.45 -15.76 6.77
C ILE A 267 1.32 -14.80 5.99
N SER A 268 2.47 -14.40 6.55
CA SER A 268 3.29 -13.35 5.96
C SER A 268 4.79 -13.59 5.94
N ASN A 269 5.47 -13.06 4.92
CA ASN A 269 6.94 -13.04 4.85
C ASN A 269 7.62 -14.43 4.94
N ASN A 270 6.90 -15.51 4.65
CA ASN A 270 7.43 -16.87 4.73
C ASN A 270 8.09 -17.28 3.40
N VAL A 271 9.04 -18.22 3.47
CA VAL A 271 9.62 -18.89 2.31
C VAL A 271 9.20 -20.36 2.31
N LEU A 272 8.45 -20.78 1.31
CA LEU A 272 7.92 -22.12 1.13
C LEU A 272 8.56 -22.73 -0.13
N ASP A 273 9.57 -23.57 0.05
CA ASP A 273 10.45 -24.08 -1.01
C ASP A 273 10.40 -25.61 -1.11
N GLY A 274 10.04 -26.15 -2.28
CA GLY A 274 10.15 -27.58 -2.56
C GLY A 274 9.18 -28.47 -1.76
N ASN A 275 8.06 -27.92 -1.28
CA ASN A 275 7.07 -28.67 -0.51
C ASN A 275 6.10 -29.41 -1.44
N GLY A 276 5.28 -30.35 -0.91
CA GLY A 276 4.18 -30.95 -1.66
C GLY A 276 3.28 -29.88 -2.28
N ASN A 277 2.54 -29.18 -1.45
CA ASN A 277 1.92 -27.88 -1.72
C ASN A 277 2.62 -26.82 -0.87
N GLY A 278 2.65 -25.57 -1.31
CA GLY A 278 3.08 -24.49 -0.43
C GLY A 278 2.04 -24.25 0.66
N PHE A 279 0.86 -23.83 0.25
CA PHE A 279 -0.25 -23.53 1.15
C PHE A 279 -1.49 -24.31 0.73
N LEU A 280 -2.14 -24.98 1.68
CA LEU A 280 -3.31 -25.81 1.42
C LEU A 280 -4.39 -25.51 2.47
N ALA A 281 -5.37 -24.67 2.12
CA ALA A 281 -6.41 -24.22 3.05
C ALA A 281 -7.78 -24.82 2.77
N PHE A 282 -8.49 -25.14 3.86
CA PHE A 282 -9.88 -25.58 3.90
C PHE A 282 -10.59 -24.87 5.06
N ASN A 283 -11.86 -24.50 4.87
CA ASN A 283 -12.71 -23.96 5.95
C ASN A 283 -12.13 -22.71 6.65
N LEU A 284 -11.46 -21.85 5.88
CA LEU A 284 -10.72 -20.68 6.37
C LEU A 284 -11.35 -19.37 5.88
N THR A 285 -11.69 -18.47 6.81
CA THR A 285 -12.28 -17.17 6.48
C THR A 285 -11.44 -16.00 6.93
N ASP A 286 -11.70 -14.82 6.34
CA ASP A 286 -11.21 -13.52 6.84
C ASP A 286 -9.69 -13.50 7.08
N SER A 287 -8.95 -14.11 6.16
CA SER A 287 -7.53 -14.42 6.32
C SER A 287 -6.68 -13.84 5.21
N THR A 288 -5.39 -13.68 5.47
CA THR A 288 -4.44 -13.04 4.55
C THR A 288 -3.21 -13.91 4.31
N PHE A 289 -2.73 -13.91 3.07
CA PHE A 289 -1.50 -14.55 2.64
C PHE A 289 -0.70 -13.50 1.86
N THR A 290 0.29 -12.91 2.52
CA THR A 290 0.93 -11.66 2.09
C THR A 290 2.45 -11.73 2.09
N ARG A 291 3.13 -11.29 1.01
CA ARG A 291 4.61 -11.23 0.96
C ARG A 291 5.33 -12.56 1.16
N ASN A 292 4.68 -13.68 0.85
CA ASN A 292 5.32 -14.98 0.90
C ASN A 292 6.01 -15.31 -0.43
N VAL A 293 7.08 -16.09 -0.35
CA VAL A 293 7.76 -16.69 -1.51
C VAL A 293 7.40 -18.17 -1.52
N VAL A 294 6.59 -18.59 -2.49
CA VAL A 294 6.18 -19.99 -2.69
C VAL A 294 6.78 -20.47 -3.99
N LYS A 295 7.68 -21.44 -3.93
CA LYS A 295 8.41 -21.90 -5.11
C LYS A 295 8.68 -23.40 -5.10
N ALA A 296 8.86 -23.94 -6.31
CA ALA A 296 9.24 -25.33 -6.55
C ALA A 296 8.33 -26.39 -5.87
N SER A 297 7.06 -26.07 -5.57
CA SER A 297 6.17 -27.07 -4.99
C SER A 297 5.93 -28.23 -5.96
N ASN A 298 5.86 -29.45 -5.42
CA ASN A 298 5.68 -30.68 -6.19
C ASN A 298 4.26 -30.84 -6.76
N SER A 299 3.30 -30.12 -6.20
CA SER A 299 1.91 -30.03 -6.59
C SER A 299 1.58 -28.55 -6.91
N SER A 300 0.46 -28.02 -6.44
CA SER A 300 0.11 -26.61 -6.56
C SER A 300 0.84 -25.78 -5.51
N GLN A 301 1.22 -24.56 -5.84
CA GLN A 301 1.87 -23.67 -4.88
C GLN A 301 0.89 -23.24 -3.78
N VAL A 302 -0.29 -22.75 -4.17
CA VAL A 302 -1.35 -22.29 -3.26
C VAL A 302 -2.66 -22.96 -3.64
N VAL A 303 -3.34 -23.55 -2.65
CA VAL A 303 -4.62 -24.24 -2.81
C VAL A 303 -5.66 -23.71 -1.84
N MET A 304 -6.83 -23.39 -2.36
CA MET A 304 -8.05 -23.13 -1.60
C MET A 304 -9.04 -24.26 -1.94
N GLY A 305 -9.27 -25.14 -0.98
CA GLY A 305 -9.87 -26.45 -1.23
C GLY A 305 -11.32 -26.62 -0.77
N GLY A 306 -12.00 -25.55 -0.37
CA GLY A 306 -13.41 -25.55 0.00
C GLY A 306 -13.69 -24.64 1.20
N ASN A 307 -14.82 -23.94 1.18
CA ASN A 307 -15.25 -22.98 2.21
C ASN A 307 -14.18 -21.93 2.59
N VAL A 308 -13.31 -21.55 1.65
CA VAL A 308 -12.41 -20.43 1.85
C VAL A 308 -13.14 -19.14 1.47
N ALA A 309 -13.27 -18.22 2.43
CA ALA A 309 -14.05 -16.99 2.25
C ALA A 309 -13.29 -15.73 2.68
N ASN A 310 -13.50 -14.60 2.01
CA ASN A 310 -12.87 -13.32 2.36
C ASN A 310 -11.34 -13.43 2.51
N PHE A 311 -10.70 -14.11 1.55
CA PHE A 311 -9.28 -14.42 1.61
C PHE A 311 -8.48 -13.48 0.71
N THR A 312 -7.46 -12.83 1.27
CA THR A 312 -6.60 -11.91 0.51
C THR A 312 -5.23 -12.53 0.24
N LEU A 313 -4.92 -12.72 -1.04
CA LEU A 313 -3.62 -13.14 -1.56
C LEU A 313 -2.93 -11.93 -2.21
N THR A 314 -1.93 -11.34 -1.56
CA THR A 314 -1.28 -10.12 -2.08
C THR A 314 0.23 -10.05 -1.87
N GLU A 315 0.95 -9.41 -2.79
CA GLU A 315 2.39 -9.20 -2.71
C GLU A 315 3.22 -10.49 -2.66
N ASN A 316 2.70 -11.62 -3.12
CA ASN A 316 3.42 -12.91 -3.07
C ASN A 316 4.21 -13.18 -4.35
N THR A 317 5.31 -13.92 -4.22
CA THR A 317 6.00 -14.57 -5.34
C THR A 317 5.60 -16.03 -5.39
N ILE A 318 4.94 -16.46 -6.46
CA ILE A 318 4.37 -17.81 -6.64
C ILE A 318 4.91 -18.40 -7.94
N GLN A 319 5.99 -19.17 -7.85
CA GLN A 319 6.75 -19.49 -9.06
C GLN A 319 7.33 -20.89 -9.15
N ASP A 320 7.55 -21.34 -10.39
CA ASP A 320 8.27 -22.58 -10.70
C ASP A 320 7.63 -23.83 -10.08
N GLY A 321 6.29 -23.83 -9.95
CA GLY A 321 5.56 -25.00 -9.45
C GLY A 321 5.44 -26.09 -10.49
N MET A 322 5.51 -27.35 -10.06
CA MET A 322 5.34 -28.49 -10.96
C MET A 322 3.94 -28.57 -11.57
N THR A 323 2.95 -27.88 -10.99
CA THR A 323 1.61 -27.78 -11.57
C THR A 323 1.11 -26.33 -11.63
N ARG A 324 0.28 -25.90 -10.68
CA ARG A 324 -0.48 -24.65 -10.72
C ARG A 324 0.10 -23.66 -9.71
N GLY A 325 0.04 -22.38 -10.04
CA GLY A 325 0.33 -21.32 -9.08
C GLY A 325 -0.74 -21.29 -8.00
N VAL A 326 -1.95 -20.85 -8.35
CA VAL A 326 -3.10 -20.81 -7.45
C VAL A 326 -4.19 -21.74 -7.98
N ARG A 327 -4.66 -22.66 -7.13
CA ARG A 327 -5.75 -23.58 -7.44
C ARG A 327 -6.90 -23.38 -6.47
N ILE A 328 -8.10 -23.18 -7.00
CA ILE A 328 -9.30 -22.94 -6.21
C ILE A 328 -10.37 -23.96 -6.63
N GLY A 329 -10.89 -24.69 -5.66
CA GLY A 329 -11.92 -25.70 -5.86
C GLY A 329 -12.45 -26.26 -4.55
N ASP A 330 -13.38 -27.19 -4.62
CA ASP A 330 -13.94 -27.95 -3.52
C ASP A 330 -13.37 -29.37 -3.54
N PHE A 331 -12.13 -29.52 -3.07
CA PHE A 331 -11.45 -30.81 -2.97
C PHE A 331 -11.88 -31.59 -1.73
N GLY A 332 -12.47 -30.91 -0.74
CA GLY A 332 -12.91 -31.49 0.53
C GLY A 332 -14.39 -31.87 0.58
N GLY A 333 -15.19 -31.50 -0.42
CA GLY A 333 -16.65 -31.61 -0.38
C GLY A 333 -17.29 -30.67 0.65
N GLY A 334 -16.59 -29.60 1.02
CA GLY A 334 -16.97 -28.67 2.08
C GLY A 334 -17.95 -27.60 1.60
N GLY A 335 -17.93 -27.25 0.32
CA GLY A 335 -18.68 -26.13 -0.25
C GLY A 335 -17.80 -25.12 -0.97
N HIS A 336 -18.47 -24.18 -1.65
CA HIS A 336 -17.83 -23.24 -2.57
C HIS A 336 -16.91 -22.25 -1.84
N ASN A 337 -15.88 -21.81 -2.56
CA ASN A 337 -15.02 -20.71 -2.13
C ASN A 337 -15.64 -19.36 -2.55
N THR A 338 -15.37 -18.26 -1.85
CA THR A 338 -15.91 -16.95 -2.21
C THR A 338 -15.06 -15.79 -1.70
N GLY A 339 -15.25 -14.57 -2.24
CA GLY A 339 -14.61 -13.37 -1.72
C GLY A 339 -13.07 -13.39 -1.75
N VAL A 340 -12.47 -14.10 -2.70
CA VAL A 340 -11.02 -14.16 -2.87
C VAL A 340 -10.54 -12.93 -3.65
N THR A 341 -9.55 -12.24 -3.09
CA THR A 341 -8.82 -11.16 -3.76
C THR A 341 -7.38 -11.60 -3.96
N ALA A 342 -6.95 -11.76 -5.20
CA ALA A 342 -5.59 -12.14 -5.57
C ALA A 342 -4.95 -11.00 -6.37
N THR A 343 -4.36 -10.00 -5.70
CA THR A 343 -3.82 -8.81 -6.40
C THR A 343 -2.35 -8.63 -6.09
N CYS A 344 -1.59 -7.94 -6.94
CA CYS A 344 -0.17 -7.72 -6.69
C CYS A 344 0.61 -9.01 -6.41
N ASN A 345 0.40 -10.11 -7.13
CA ASN A 345 1.24 -11.30 -7.02
C ASN A 345 2.08 -11.48 -8.27
N SER A 346 3.24 -12.12 -8.13
CA SER A 346 4.05 -12.61 -9.23
C SER A 346 3.75 -14.09 -9.45
N LEU A 347 2.99 -14.41 -10.49
CA LEU A 347 2.71 -15.78 -10.93
C LEU A 347 3.50 -16.07 -12.21
N SER A 348 4.54 -16.91 -12.10
CA SER A 348 5.44 -17.22 -13.22
C SER A 348 6.00 -18.64 -13.13
N GLY A 349 6.44 -19.23 -14.23
CA GLY A 349 7.10 -20.55 -14.23
C GLY A 349 6.27 -21.77 -13.78
N ASN A 350 4.99 -21.60 -13.40
CA ASN A 350 4.13 -22.74 -13.06
C ASN A 350 3.77 -23.54 -14.32
N ALA A 351 3.90 -24.87 -14.25
CA ALA A 351 3.87 -25.73 -15.44
C ALA A 351 2.49 -25.89 -16.09
N THR A 352 1.39 -25.77 -15.33
CA THR A 352 0.01 -25.97 -15.79
C THR A 352 -0.74 -24.65 -15.99
N SER A 353 -0.76 -23.79 -14.98
CA SER A 353 -1.47 -22.52 -14.99
C SER A 353 -0.98 -21.59 -13.87
N GLY A 354 -1.19 -20.29 -14.04
CA GLY A 354 -0.97 -19.32 -12.97
C GLY A 354 -2.11 -19.35 -11.96
N LEU A 355 -3.35 -19.37 -12.45
CA LEU A 355 -4.57 -19.40 -11.65
C LEU A 355 -5.57 -20.37 -12.29
N GLU A 356 -6.16 -21.24 -11.48
CA GLU A 356 -7.18 -22.19 -11.91
C GLU A 356 -8.34 -22.23 -10.93
N LEU A 357 -9.53 -22.00 -11.46
CA LEU A 357 -10.80 -22.19 -10.77
C LEU A 357 -11.47 -23.42 -11.37
N ASN A 358 -11.80 -24.38 -10.52
CA ASN A 358 -12.62 -25.51 -10.90
C ASN A 358 -14.05 -25.06 -11.24
N ALA A 359 -14.72 -25.83 -12.12
CA ALA A 359 -16.08 -25.56 -12.53
C ALA A 359 -17.05 -25.72 -11.35
N ASP A 360 -17.97 -24.76 -11.20
CA ASP A 360 -19.04 -24.75 -10.19
C ASP A 360 -18.57 -24.85 -8.73
N GLU A 361 -17.34 -24.43 -8.41
CA GLU A 361 -16.76 -24.53 -7.05
C GLU A 361 -16.38 -23.16 -6.44
N TYR A 362 -16.84 -22.06 -7.05
CA TYR A 362 -16.58 -20.68 -6.62
C TYR A 362 -17.82 -19.78 -6.77
N ASP A 363 -18.13 -19.02 -5.72
CA ASP A 363 -19.25 -18.08 -5.70
C ASP A 363 -18.78 -16.61 -5.82
N GLY A 364 -19.40 -15.88 -6.74
CA GLY A 364 -19.15 -14.44 -6.93
C GLY A 364 -17.97 -14.15 -7.85
N ALA A 365 -17.38 -12.95 -7.71
CA ALA A 365 -16.23 -12.54 -8.51
C ALA A 365 -14.91 -12.82 -7.75
N LEU A 366 -13.85 -13.13 -8.51
CA LEU A 366 -12.49 -13.17 -8.01
C LEU A 366 -11.71 -12.01 -8.65
N ASP A 367 -11.19 -11.10 -7.82
CA ASP A 367 -10.34 -10.01 -8.30
C ASP A 367 -8.90 -10.48 -8.43
N ALA A 368 -8.46 -10.73 -9.66
CA ALA A 368 -7.10 -11.09 -10.04
C ALA A 368 -6.37 -9.97 -10.80
N ARG A 369 -6.79 -8.71 -10.63
CA ARG A 369 -6.13 -7.57 -11.27
C ARG A 369 -4.75 -7.31 -10.65
N PHE A 370 -3.88 -6.66 -11.41
CA PHE A 370 -2.56 -6.20 -10.94
C PHE A 370 -1.59 -7.32 -10.56
N ASN A 371 -1.80 -8.54 -11.05
CA ASN A 371 -0.80 -9.60 -10.97
C ASN A 371 0.18 -9.52 -12.15
N TRP A 372 1.43 -9.88 -11.88
CA TRP A 372 2.36 -10.25 -12.93
C TRP A 372 2.14 -11.71 -13.31
N TRP A 373 1.95 -11.97 -14.60
CA TRP A 373 1.66 -13.30 -15.14
C TRP A 373 2.88 -13.91 -15.84
N GLY A 374 4.10 -13.42 -15.60
CA GLY A 374 5.27 -13.83 -16.38
C GLY A 374 5.38 -13.18 -17.76
N SER A 375 4.46 -12.28 -18.12
CA SER A 375 4.47 -11.53 -19.38
C SER A 375 3.72 -10.19 -19.23
N PRO A 376 4.18 -9.10 -19.86
CA PRO A 376 3.46 -7.83 -19.85
C PRO A 376 2.14 -7.89 -20.62
N SER A 377 2.01 -8.79 -21.60
CA SER A 377 0.73 -8.98 -22.29
C SER A 377 -0.34 -9.65 -21.42
N GLY A 378 0.00 -10.02 -20.18
CA GLY A 378 -0.91 -10.64 -19.23
C GLY A 378 -1.09 -12.14 -19.47
N PRO A 379 -2.11 -12.74 -18.83
CA PRO A 379 -2.31 -14.19 -18.82
C PRO A 379 -2.89 -14.67 -20.15
N THR A 380 -2.60 -15.92 -20.52
CA THR A 380 -3.35 -16.61 -21.58
C THR A 380 -4.74 -17.00 -21.07
N ILE A 381 -5.78 -16.42 -21.69
CA ILE A 381 -7.20 -16.69 -21.44
C ILE A 381 -8.01 -16.25 -22.66
N ALA A 382 -9.19 -16.84 -22.90
CA ALA A 382 -10.00 -16.58 -24.11
C ALA A 382 -10.34 -15.09 -24.32
N THR A 383 -10.50 -14.32 -23.24
CA THR A 383 -10.78 -12.88 -23.27
C THR A 383 -9.53 -12.01 -23.46
N ASN A 384 -8.32 -12.60 -23.48
CA ASN A 384 -7.05 -11.93 -23.77
C ASN A 384 -6.25 -12.71 -24.84
N PRO A 385 -6.64 -12.60 -26.13
CA PRO A 385 -6.02 -13.38 -27.21
C PRO A 385 -4.54 -13.04 -27.47
N ALA A 386 -4.04 -11.89 -26.99
CA ALA A 386 -2.63 -11.49 -27.08
C ALA A 386 -1.79 -11.90 -25.85
N GLY A 387 -2.43 -12.45 -24.82
CA GLY A 387 -1.79 -12.85 -23.58
C GLY A 387 -0.91 -14.09 -23.75
N VAL A 388 0.38 -13.98 -23.43
CA VAL A 388 1.35 -15.08 -23.50
C VAL A 388 1.92 -15.47 -22.13
N GLY A 389 1.43 -14.86 -21.06
CA GLY A 389 1.81 -15.20 -19.69
C GLY A 389 1.12 -16.47 -19.19
N GLN A 390 1.33 -16.76 -17.92
CA GLN A 390 0.71 -17.84 -17.15
C GLN A 390 -0.80 -17.91 -17.38
N LYS A 391 -1.27 -19.10 -17.71
CA LYS A 391 -2.67 -19.37 -18.07
C LYS A 391 -3.61 -19.09 -16.91
N ILE A 392 -4.78 -18.52 -17.21
CA ILE A 392 -5.95 -18.57 -16.31
C ILE A 392 -6.91 -19.64 -16.84
N VAL A 393 -7.31 -20.56 -15.97
CA VAL A 393 -8.39 -21.52 -16.22
C VAL A 393 -9.60 -21.08 -15.41
N ASP A 394 -10.65 -20.65 -16.11
CA ASP A 394 -11.88 -20.16 -15.51
C ASP A 394 -13.08 -20.48 -16.42
N PRO A 395 -13.74 -21.63 -16.21
CA PRO A 395 -14.82 -22.10 -17.09
C PRO A 395 -16.09 -21.24 -17.00
N HIS A 396 -16.27 -20.43 -15.96
CA HIS A 396 -17.50 -19.67 -15.70
C HIS A 396 -17.29 -18.15 -15.60
N ALA A 397 -16.11 -17.65 -15.99
CA ALA A 397 -15.78 -16.22 -16.06
C ALA A 397 -15.92 -15.48 -14.72
N HIS A 398 -15.54 -16.12 -13.61
CA HIS A 398 -15.48 -15.49 -12.28
C HIS A 398 -14.29 -14.53 -12.13
N VAL A 399 -13.21 -14.74 -12.87
CA VAL A 399 -11.94 -14.05 -12.71
C VAL A 399 -11.93 -12.73 -13.47
N THR A 400 -11.78 -11.63 -12.73
CA THR A 400 -11.44 -10.33 -13.31
C THR A 400 -9.93 -10.14 -13.28
N PHE A 401 -9.29 -9.96 -14.43
CA PHE A 401 -7.86 -9.66 -14.52
C PHE A 401 -7.62 -8.40 -15.38
N ALA A 402 -6.42 -7.86 -15.31
CA ALA A 402 -5.93 -6.82 -16.22
C ALA A 402 -4.47 -7.12 -16.58
N PRO A 403 -4.06 -7.01 -17.85
CA PRO A 403 -2.65 -7.08 -18.24
C PRO A 403 -1.81 -6.05 -17.49
N PHE A 404 -0.53 -6.38 -17.28
CA PHE A 404 0.39 -5.49 -16.59
C PHE A 404 0.85 -4.38 -17.56
N LEU A 405 0.69 -3.12 -17.19
CA LEU A 405 0.90 -1.99 -18.11
C LEU A 405 2.35 -1.46 -18.14
N THR A 406 3.24 -1.94 -17.27
CA THR A 406 4.63 -1.47 -17.20
C THR A 406 5.59 -2.60 -16.89
N ASP A 407 6.61 -2.82 -17.70
CA ASP A 407 7.75 -3.68 -17.31
C ASP A 407 8.48 -3.01 -16.13
N GLY A 408 8.60 -3.70 -14.99
CA GLY A 408 9.39 -3.17 -13.88
C GLY A 408 10.89 -3.24 -14.20
N ALA A 409 11.62 -2.19 -13.83
CA ALA A 409 13.03 -1.99 -14.14
C ALA A 409 13.95 -2.24 -12.92
N ASP A 410 13.66 -3.23 -12.08
CA ASP A 410 14.59 -3.60 -11.01
C ASP A 410 15.55 -4.72 -11.46
N GLY A 411 16.82 -4.56 -11.11
CA GLY A 411 17.89 -5.51 -11.41
C GLY A 411 17.84 -6.78 -10.57
N ASN A 412 16.65 -7.24 -10.14
CA ASN A 412 16.50 -8.48 -9.38
C ASN A 412 16.32 -9.67 -10.34
N PRO A 413 17.31 -10.57 -10.47
CA PRO A 413 17.27 -11.67 -11.44
C PRO A 413 16.25 -12.76 -11.12
N THR A 414 15.68 -12.82 -9.90
CA THR A 414 14.67 -13.83 -9.53
C THR A 414 13.23 -13.36 -9.68
N THR A 415 13.00 -12.06 -9.87
CA THR A 415 11.69 -11.45 -10.16
C THR A 415 11.90 -10.19 -11.01
N PRO A 416 12.26 -10.30 -12.29
CA PRO A 416 12.42 -9.12 -13.13
C PRO A 416 11.07 -8.38 -13.25
N GLY A 417 10.95 -7.23 -12.60
CA GLY A 417 9.89 -6.27 -12.86
C GLY A 417 8.60 -6.37 -12.02
N PHE A 418 8.59 -7.13 -10.94
CA PHE A 418 7.48 -7.12 -9.99
C PHE A 418 7.72 -6.10 -8.87
N GLN A 419 7.10 -4.92 -8.97
CA GLN A 419 6.86 -4.07 -7.80
C GLN A 419 5.38 -3.72 -7.73
N CYS A 420 4.70 -4.20 -6.70
CA CYS A 420 3.47 -3.56 -6.20
C CYS A 420 3.86 -2.21 -5.55
N ALA A 421 4.48 -1.33 -6.34
CA ALA A 421 4.89 -0.02 -5.91
C ALA A 421 3.67 0.91 -5.94
N ALA A 422 3.58 1.75 -4.91
CA ALA A 422 2.60 2.84 -4.89
C ALA A 422 2.74 3.64 -6.21
N PRO A 423 1.63 3.87 -6.95
CA PRO A 423 1.69 4.58 -8.20
C PRO A 423 2.29 5.97 -8.04
N ARG A 424 2.99 6.42 -9.08
CA ARG A 424 3.59 7.75 -9.12
C ARG A 424 2.66 8.73 -9.83
N ALA A 425 2.30 9.81 -9.15
CA ALA A 425 1.44 10.87 -9.69
C ALA A 425 2.27 11.95 -10.39
N SER A 426 1.75 12.43 -11.53
CA SER A 426 2.29 13.56 -12.29
C SER A 426 1.14 14.46 -12.75
N ILE A 427 1.41 15.75 -12.98
CA ILE A 427 0.43 16.72 -13.48
C ILE A 427 0.99 17.44 -14.71
N THR A 428 0.17 17.65 -15.75
CA THR A 428 0.61 18.31 -17.00
C THR A 428 0.64 19.83 -16.88
N ASP A 429 1.52 20.48 -17.64
CA ASP A 429 1.44 21.92 -17.90
C ASP A 429 0.31 22.26 -18.90
N VAL A 430 -0.21 23.49 -18.83
CA VAL A 430 -1.25 24.01 -19.74
C VAL A 430 -0.86 25.40 -20.22
N THR A 431 -0.95 25.65 -21.52
CA THR A 431 -0.77 26.99 -22.12
C THR A 431 -1.94 27.28 -23.04
N LYS A 432 -2.64 28.41 -22.81
CA LYS A 432 -3.81 28.80 -23.60
C LYS A 432 -4.07 30.30 -23.49
N ALA A 433 -4.79 30.85 -24.47
CA ALA A 433 -5.30 32.22 -24.40
C ALA A 433 -6.36 32.39 -23.29
N GLU A 434 -6.39 33.56 -22.65
CA GLU A 434 -7.39 33.92 -21.64
C GLU A 434 -8.79 34.12 -22.23
N GLY A 435 -8.86 34.67 -23.45
CA GLY A 435 -10.10 35.01 -24.14
C GLY A 435 -10.62 36.39 -23.73
N ASN A 436 -11.61 36.89 -24.48
CA ASN A 436 -11.97 38.31 -24.42
C ASN A 436 -12.98 38.71 -23.30
N SER A 437 -13.54 37.72 -22.62
CA SER A 437 -14.53 37.89 -21.53
C SER A 437 -14.83 36.54 -20.85
N GLY A 438 -15.43 36.59 -19.66
CA GLY A 438 -15.89 35.39 -18.96
C GLY A 438 -14.71 34.60 -18.41
N THR A 439 -14.73 33.26 -18.59
CA THR A 439 -13.61 32.42 -18.16
C THR A 439 -13.26 31.34 -19.16
N THR A 440 -11.97 31.09 -19.36
CA THR A 440 -11.43 29.97 -20.13
C THR A 440 -11.00 28.82 -19.20
N ALA A 441 -11.40 27.59 -19.53
CA ALA A 441 -10.98 26.41 -18.78
C ALA A 441 -9.56 25.99 -19.15
N PHE A 442 -8.72 25.85 -18.13
CA PHE A 442 -7.39 25.26 -18.16
C PHE A 442 -7.48 23.90 -17.46
N ASP A 443 -7.40 22.83 -18.23
CA ASP A 443 -7.58 21.45 -17.77
C ASP A 443 -6.22 20.78 -17.58
N PHE A 444 -5.77 20.70 -16.33
CA PHE A 444 -4.54 20.03 -15.94
C PHE A 444 -4.82 18.55 -15.74
N ARG A 445 -4.14 17.68 -16.48
CA ARG A 445 -4.29 16.23 -16.36
C ARG A 445 -3.35 15.70 -15.29
N VAL A 446 -3.91 15.02 -14.30
CA VAL A 446 -3.16 14.28 -13.27
C VAL A 446 -3.17 12.80 -13.63
N THR A 447 -1.99 12.17 -13.71
CA THR A 447 -1.83 10.77 -14.16
C THR A 447 -1.00 9.96 -13.16
N LEU A 448 -1.47 8.75 -12.85
CA LEU A 448 -0.77 7.70 -12.11
C LEU A 448 0.00 6.78 -13.07
N THR A 449 1.27 6.47 -12.77
CA THR A 449 2.12 5.60 -13.61
C THR A 449 1.55 4.20 -13.81
N ASN A 450 0.89 3.67 -12.80
CA ASN A 450 0.25 2.36 -12.80
C ASN A 450 -1.09 2.46 -12.07
N PRO A 451 -2.06 1.59 -12.38
CA PRO A 451 -3.29 1.50 -11.61
C PRO A 451 -3.03 0.97 -10.19
N SER A 452 -3.93 1.29 -9.26
CA SER A 452 -3.89 0.82 -7.87
C SER A 452 -5.08 -0.12 -7.57
N PRO A 453 -4.90 -1.18 -6.75
CA PRO A 453 -5.99 -2.03 -6.27
C PRO A 453 -6.87 -1.36 -5.21
N SER A 454 -6.38 -0.27 -4.60
CA SER A 454 -7.11 0.53 -3.60
C SER A 454 -7.28 1.97 -4.08
N PRO A 455 -8.29 2.72 -3.58
CA PRO A 455 -8.46 4.12 -3.93
C PRO A 455 -7.20 4.95 -3.63
N VAL A 456 -6.87 5.88 -4.53
CA VAL A 456 -5.77 6.84 -4.34
C VAL A 456 -6.36 8.22 -4.17
N THR A 457 -5.91 8.97 -3.16
CA THR A 457 -6.33 10.36 -2.96
C THR A 457 -5.14 11.32 -3.08
N ILE A 458 -5.35 12.46 -3.76
CA ILE A 458 -4.33 13.49 -3.97
C ILE A 458 -5.01 14.85 -3.83
N GLY A 459 -4.60 15.64 -2.84
CA GLY A 459 -5.01 17.04 -2.71
C GLY A 459 -4.40 17.90 -3.82
N TYR A 460 -5.05 18.99 -4.19
CA TYR A 460 -4.44 20.02 -5.03
C TYR A 460 -4.81 21.43 -4.58
N ALA A 461 -3.93 22.40 -4.88
CA ALA A 461 -4.22 23.82 -4.71
C ALA A 461 -3.49 24.66 -5.75
N THR A 462 -4.13 25.72 -6.24
CA THR A 462 -3.49 26.73 -7.08
C THR A 462 -2.55 27.63 -6.27
N GLN A 463 -1.47 28.09 -6.89
CA GLN A 463 -0.54 29.07 -6.34
C GLN A 463 -0.25 30.16 -7.38
N ASP A 464 -0.27 31.41 -6.94
CA ASP A 464 0.06 32.57 -7.76
C ASP A 464 1.49 32.49 -8.32
N GLY A 465 1.64 33.07 -9.51
CA GLY A 465 2.94 33.35 -10.12
C GLY A 465 3.02 34.82 -10.47
N THR A 466 3.06 35.13 -11.77
CA THR A 466 2.80 36.50 -12.23
C THR A 466 1.30 36.78 -12.36
N ALA A 467 0.51 35.74 -12.66
CA ALA A 467 -0.94 35.78 -12.57
C ALA A 467 -1.38 35.61 -11.11
N LEU A 468 -2.37 36.40 -10.70
CA LEU A 468 -2.91 36.53 -9.36
C LEU A 468 -4.35 36.00 -9.29
N ALA A 469 -4.62 35.20 -8.26
CA ALA A 469 -5.97 34.72 -8.00
C ALA A 469 -6.96 35.88 -7.76
N GLY A 470 -8.14 35.79 -8.39
CA GLY A 470 -9.21 36.79 -8.33
C GLY A 470 -9.13 37.86 -9.42
N ALA A 471 -7.93 38.12 -9.97
CA ALA A 471 -7.73 38.96 -11.13
C ALA A 471 -7.69 38.10 -12.41
N ASP A 472 -6.69 37.23 -12.52
CA ASP A 472 -6.34 36.56 -13.78
C ASP A 472 -6.87 35.12 -13.83
N TYR A 473 -7.11 34.53 -12.67
CA TYR A 473 -7.72 33.21 -12.56
C TYR A 473 -8.49 33.05 -11.24
N ARG A 474 -9.37 32.05 -11.18
CA ARG A 474 -10.07 31.68 -9.94
C ARG A 474 -9.26 30.63 -9.19
N ALA A 475 -8.89 30.92 -7.95
CA ALA A 475 -8.23 29.94 -7.09
C ALA A 475 -9.06 28.65 -6.99
N ALA A 476 -8.38 27.51 -7.05
CA ALA A 476 -9.00 26.20 -6.98
C ALA A 476 -8.19 25.29 -6.05
N SER A 477 -8.90 24.57 -5.19
CA SER A 477 -8.32 23.54 -4.32
C SER A 477 -9.36 22.49 -4.00
N ASP A 478 -9.00 21.22 -4.08
CA ASP A 478 -9.86 20.09 -3.73
C ASP A 478 -9.02 18.82 -3.55
N THR A 479 -9.67 17.68 -3.34
CA THR A 479 -9.04 16.35 -3.35
C THR A 479 -9.50 15.53 -4.55
N LEU A 480 -8.54 15.02 -5.32
CA LEU A 480 -8.77 14.03 -6.36
C LEU A 480 -8.87 12.65 -5.72
N THR A 481 -9.92 11.89 -6.03
CA THR A 481 -10.06 10.48 -5.63
C THR A 481 -10.10 9.59 -6.86
N PHE A 482 -9.03 8.83 -7.08
CA PHE A 482 -8.96 7.80 -8.11
C PHE A 482 -9.59 6.52 -7.57
N ALA A 483 -10.59 5.98 -8.27
CA ALA A 483 -11.12 4.66 -7.96
C ALA A 483 -10.06 3.56 -8.20
N PRO A 484 -10.19 2.36 -7.62
CA PRO A 484 -9.32 1.23 -7.98
C PRO A 484 -9.26 1.02 -9.49
N GLY A 485 -8.06 0.93 -10.05
CA GLY A 485 -7.82 0.84 -11.50
C GLY A 485 -7.82 2.17 -12.27
N GLU A 486 -8.32 3.27 -11.69
CA GLU A 486 -8.35 4.57 -12.36
C GLU A 486 -6.97 5.25 -12.30
N GLN A 487 -6.50 5.77 -13.44
CA GLN A 487 -5.17 6.37 -13.54
C GLN A 487 -5.16 7.84 -13.91
N THR A 488 -6.29 8.43 -14.31
CA THR A 488 -6.32 9.83 -14.78
C THR A 488 -7.46 10.62 -14.16
N LYS A 489 -7.15 11.84 -13.71
CA LYS A 489 -8.12 12.86 -13.29
C LYS A 489 -7.80 14.20 -13.94
N ILE A 490 -8.78 15.10 -13.98
CA ILE A 490 -8.62 16.46 -14.49
C ILE A 490 -8.84 17.46 -13.35
N VAL A 491 -7.88 18.36 -13.16
CA VAL A 491 -8.04 19.58 -12.36
C VAL A 491 -8.35 20.73 -13.32
N ARG A 492 -9.52 21.34 -13.15
CA ARG A 492 -9.96 22.47 -13.99
C ARG A 492 -9.81 23.78 -13.25
N VAL A 493 -8.92 24.64 -13.74
CA VAL A 493 -8.79 26.03 -13.27
C VAL A 493 -9.47 26.95 -14.28
N ARG A 494 -10.21 27.95 -13.77
CA ARG A 494 -10.89 28.95 -14.61
C ARG A 494 -10.03 30.20 -14.68
N VAL A 495 -9.47 30.48 -15.85
CA VAL A 495 -8.76 31.73 -16.16
C VAL A 495 -9.79 32.78 -16.54
N VAL A 496 -9.65 34.01 -16.03
CA VAL A 496 -10.54 35.14 -16.32
C VAL A 496 -10.09 35.76 -17.63
N GLY A 497 -11.00 35.96 -18.57
CA GLY A 497 -10.69 36.64 -19.82
C GLY A 497 -11.14 38.10 -19.78
N ASP A 498 -10.36 39.01 -20.37
CA ASP A 498 -10.73 40.41 -20.50
C ASP A 498 -10.30 41.05 -21.84
N ARG A 499 -10.06 42.36 -21.89
CA ARG A 499 -9.61 43.07 -23.10
C ARG A 499 -8.41 43.98 -22.85
N ALA A 500 -7.82 43.88 -21.67
CA ALA A 500 -6.58 44.54 -21.31
C ALA A 500 -5.46 43.88 -22.11
N HIS A 501 -4.49 44.68 -22.53
CA HIS A 501 -3.29 44.13 -23.13
C HIS A 501 -2.25 43.98 -22.03
N GLU A 502 -1.88 42.74 -21.75
CA GLU A 502 -0.98 42.36 -20.68
C GLU A 502 0.13 41.44 -21.20
N PRO A 503 1.28 41.31 -20.51
CA PRO A 503 2.25 40.27 -20.81
C PRO A 503 1.65 38.89 -20.56
N ASN A 504 2.23 37.84 -21.18
CA ASN A 504 1.87 36.48 -20.79
C ASN A 504 2.19 36.24 -19.31
N GLU A 505 1.26 35.60 -18.63
CA GLU A 505 1.35 35.38 -17.20
C GLU A 505 1.31 33.91 -16.83
N THR A 506 1.77 33.58 -15.62
CA THR A 506 1.78 32.19 -15.16
C THR A 506 1.30 32.03 -13.73
N PHE A 507 0.65 30.90 -13.47
CA PHE A 507 0.29 30.38 -12.14
C PHE A 507 0.64 28.89 -12.07
N LYS A 508 0.49 28.27 -10.90
CA LYS A 508 0.79 26.84 -10.68
C LYS A 508 -0.41 26.11 -10.07
N VAL A 509 -0.51 24.82 -10.32
CA VAL A 509 -1.33 23.85 -9.57
C VAL A 509 -0.37 22.90 -8.86
N LYS A 510 -0.44 22.82 -7.53
CA LYS A 510 0.37 21.93 -6.71
C LYS A 510 -0.43 20.70 -6.28
N LEU A 511 0.15 19.51 -6.44
CA LEU A 511 -0.34 18.28 -5.83
C LEU A 511 0.17 18.19 -4.38
N LEU A 512 -0.68 17.73 -3.47
CA LEU A 512 -0.46 17.76 -2.02
C LEU A 512 -1.00 16.47 -1.39
N SER A 513 -0.44 16.10 -0.23
CA SER A 513 -0.96 15.05 0.67
C SER A 513 -1.43 13.76 -0.04
N PRO A 514 -0.58 13.09 -0.84
CA PRO A 514 -0.98 11.86 -1.51
C PRO A 514 -1.21 10.74 -0.49
N SER A 515 -2.23 9.91 -0.71
CA SER A 515 -2.45 8.63 -0.02
C SER A 515 -2.64 7.53 -1.05
N GLY A 516 -1.93 6.42 -0.89
CA GLY A 516 -1.90 5.33 -1.87
C GLY A 516 -1.09 5.64 -3.13
N ALA A 517 -0.31 6.72 -3.16
CA ALA A 517 0.56 7.13 -4.26
C ALA A 517 1.78 7.92 -3.76
N VAL A 518 2.78 8.09 -4.63
CA VAL A 518 3.91 9.01 -4.44
C VAL A 518 3.84 10.10 -5.51
N ILE A 519 4.09 11.36 -5.16
CA ILE A 519 4.15 12.43 -6.17
C ILE A 519 5.52 12.39 -6.85
N ALA A 520 5.55 12.14 -8.16
CA ALA A 520 6.77 12.23 -8.99
C ALA A 520 6.93 13.62 -9.60
N ASP A 521 5.84 14.19 -10.13
CA ASP A 521 5.77 15.59 -10.52
C ASP A 521 4.53 16.23 -9.88
N GLY A 522 4.78 17.18 -8.98
CA GLY A 522 3.75 17.82 -8.18
C GLY A 522 3.32 19.19 -8.68
N VAL A 523 3.85 19.70 -9.80
CA VAL A 523 3.64 21.10 -10.19
C VAL A 523 3.22 21.23 -11.65
N GLY A 524 1.94 21.50 -11.88
CA GLY A 524 1.44 21.86 -13.20
C GLY A 524 1.51 23.37 -13.39
N ARG A 525 2.23 23.86 -14.40
CA ARG A 525 2.34 25.27 -14.75
C ARG A 525 1.23 25.68 -15.72
N GLY A 526 0.42 26.65 -15.32
CA GLY A 526 -0.53 27.33 -16.19
C GLY A 526 0.11 28.57 -16.81
N THR A 527 0.12 28.67 -18.13
CA THR A 527 0.55 29.87 -18.87
C THR A 527 -0.64 30.50 -19.58
N ILE A 528 -1.00 31.69 -19.13
CA ILE A 528 -2.04 32.53 -19.71
C ILE A 528 -1.39 33.34 -20.84
N GLN A 529 -1.82 33.08 -22.06
CA GLN A 529 -1.37 33.84 -23.23
C GLN A 529 -2.31 35.03 -23.44
N ASN A 530 -1.74 36.24 -23.46
CA ASN A 530 -2.52 37.42 -23.81
C ASN A 530 -2.90 37.33 -25.30
N ASP A 531 -4.19 37.28 -25.60
CA ASP A 531 -4.74 37.34 -26.97
C ASP A 531 -5.23 38.74 -27.37
N ASP A 532 -5.03 39.74 -26.50
CA ASP A 532 -5.49 41.09 -26.75
C ASP A 532 -4.49 41.98 -27.50
N PRO A 533 -4.94 42.66 -28.57
CA PRO A 533 -4.07 43.58 -29.29
C PRO A 533 -3.83 44.86 -28.49
N LEU A 534 -2.61 45.40 -28.57
CA LEU A 534 -2.27 46.69 -27.99
C LEU A 534 -2.99 47.85 -28.71
N ARG A 535 -3.91 48.51 -28.00
CA ARG A 535 -4.75 49.61 -28.49
C ARG A 535 -4.39 50.92 -27.82
N ILE A 536 -4.53 52.01 -28.60
CA ILE A 536 -4.33 53.38 -28.14
C ILE A 536 -5.38 54.29 -28.79
N SER A 537 -5.90 55.24 -28.01
CA SER A 537 -6.69 56.36 -28.48
C SER A 537 -6.15 57.66 -27.90
N ALA A 538 -6.44 58.79 -28.56
CA ALA A 538 -5.92 60.08 -28.15
C ALA A 538 -6.97 61.18 -28.29
N LYS A 539 -7.02 62.06 -27.29
CA LYS A 539 -7.87 63.25 -27.26
C LYS A 539 -7.03 64.46 -26.86
N ALA A 540 -7.24 65.60 -27.51
CA ALA A 540 -6.60 66.84 -27.08
C ALA A 540 -7.13 67.26 -25.70
N ALA A 541 -6.24 67.72 -24.81
CA ALA A 541 -6.67 68.48 -23.64
C ALA A 541 -7.25 69.84 -24.06
N LYS A 542 -7.79 70.62 -23.10
CA LYS A 542 -8.08 72.03 -23.35
C LYS A 542 -6.80 72.70 -23.86
N LEU A 543 -6.81 73.11 -25.13
CA LEU A 543 -5.63 73.63 -25.81
C LEU A 543 -5.34 75.05 -25.31
N PRO A 544 -4.08 75.38 -25.00
CA PRO A 544 -3.71 76.76 -24.73
C PRO A 544 -3.74 77.59 -26.02
N GLY A 545 -3.74 78.92 -25.88
CA GLY A 545 -3.49 79.82 -27.01
C GLY A 545 -2.15 79.50 -27.67
N LEU A 546 -2.02 79.81 -28.96
CA LEU A 546 -0.86 79.43 -29.77
C LEU A 546 0.46 79.91 -29.16
N ALA A 547 0.50 81.15 -28.64
CA ALA A 547 1.69 81.69 -27.99
C ALA A 547 2.12 80.87 -26.75
N ASP A 548 1.16 80.47 -25.91
CA ASP A 548 1.42 79.64 -24.74
C ASP A 548 1.82 78.21 -25.13
N ALA A 549 1.17 77.65 -26.16
CA ALA A 549 1.52 76.33 -26.69
C ALA A 549 2.96 76.28 -27.22
N LEU A 550 3.42 77.32 -27.91
CA LEU A 550 4.79 77.41 -28.43
C LEU A 550 5.82 77.49 -27.29
N LYS A 551 5.50 78.21 -26.21
CA LYS A 551 6.39 78.37 -25.04
C LYS A 551 6.42 77.12 -24.14
N LYS A 552 5.24 76.69 -23.66
CA LYS A 552 5.06 75.69 -22.60
C LYS A 552 4.72 74.29 -23.13
N GLY A 553 4.29 74.19 -24.39
CA GLY A 553 3.73 72.97 -24.97
C GLY A 553 2.23 72.86 -24.73
N PHE A 554 1.62 71.79 -25.25
CA PHE A 554 0.22 71.45 -25.02
C PHE A 554 0.12 69.98 -24.59
N ARG A 555 -1.00 69.60 -23.98
CA ARG A 555 -1.22 68.23 -23.50
C ARG A 555 -2.16 67.47 -24.44
N VAL A 556 -1.85 66.19 -24.63
CA VAL A 556 -2.71 65.20 -25.27
C VAL A 556 -3.02 64.13 -24.24
N PHE A 557 -4.29 63.86 -24.00
CA PHE A 557 -4.70 62.69 -23.23
C PHE A 557 -4.63 61.47 -24.13
N VAL A 558 -3.91 60.47 -23.68
CA VAL A 558 -3.73 59.19 -24.36
C VAL A 558 -4.34 58.12 -23.48
N THR A 559 -5.24 57.32 -24.04
CA THR A 559 -5.89 56.20 -23.35
C THR A 559 -5.44 54.90 -24.01
N THR A 560 -4.95 53.95 -23.21
CA THR A 560 -4.43 52.65 -23.68
C THR A 560 -5.12 51.51 -22.94
N ASN A 561 -5.19 50.33 -23.55
CA ASN A 561 -5.64 49.11 -22.88
C ASN A 561 -4.49 48.32 -22.23
N GLY A 562 -3.24 48.78 -22.33
CA GLY A 562 -2.09 48.10 -21.73
C GLY A 562 -0.90 49.03 -21.45
N PRO A 563 0.16 48.50 -20.81
CA PRO A 563 1.40 49.24 -20.57
C PRO A 563 2.17 49.50 -21.86
N GLY A 564 3.08 50.47 -21.84
CA GLY A 564 3.95 50.76 -22.98
C GLY A 564 4.46 52.20 -23.03
N GLN A 565 5.24 52.52 -24.07
CA GLN A 565 5.72 53.87 -24.31
C GLN A 565 4.88 54.57 -25.38
N ALA A 566 4.10 55.56 -24.97
CA ALA A 566 3.38 56.43 -25.90
C ALA A 566 4.33 57.50 -26.45
N ALA A 567 4.30 57.70 -27.77
CA ALA A 567 4.96 58.79 -28.46
C ALA A 567 3.94 59.58 -29.28
N VAL A 568 4.04 60.91 -29.23
CA VAL A 568 3.19 61.85 -29.97
C VAL A 568 4.08 62.68 -30.86
N ASP A 569 3.91 62.56 -32.18
CA ASP A 569 4.53 63.42 -33.18
C ASP A 569 3.49 64.35 -33.78
N ALA A 570 3.64 65.66 -33.55
CA ALA A 570 2.76 66.68 -34.15
C ALA A 570 3.41 67.26 -35.40
N LYS A 571 2.70 67.15 -36.53
CA LYS A 571 3.16 67.60 -37.85
C LYS A 571 2.43 68.85 -38.32
N ALA A 572 3.17 69.83 -38.81
CA ALA A 572 2.66 70.97 -39.58
C ALA A 572 3.17 70.84 -41.02
N SER A 573 2.26 70.88 -42.00
CA SER A 573 2.60 70.70 -43.44
C SER A 573 3.52 69.50 -43.70
N GLY A 574 3.22 68.36 -43.07
CA GLY A 574 3.97 67.10 -43.22
C GLY A 574 5.26 66.98 -42.38
N LYS A 575 5.79 68.07 -41.80
CA LYS A 575 7.03 68.06 -41.00
C LYS A 575 6.74 67.99 -39.51
N VAL A 576 7.45 67.14 -38.75
CA VAL A 576 7.30 67.05 -37.29
C VAL A 576 7.85 68.32 -36.64
N VAL A 577 6.99 69.06 -35.96
CA VAL A 577 7.32 70.37 -35.34
C VAL A 577 7.29 70.32 -33.81
N ALA A 578 6.58 69.36 -33.22
CA ALA A 578 6.53 69.12 -31.79
C ALA A 578 6.46 67.63 -31.47
N LYS A 579 7.02 67.22 -30.32
CA LYS A 579 7.07 65.83 -29.86
C LYS A 579 6.74 65.71 -28.39
N GLY A 580 6.21 64.56 -27.98
CA GLY A 580 6.01 64.19 -26.59
C GLY A 580 6.14 62.68 -26.41
N ARG A 581 6.61 62.24 -25.24
CA ARG A 581 6.65 60.82 -24.86
C ARG A 581 6.14 60.66 -23.43
N ALA A 582 5.51 59.52 -23.14
CA ALA A 582 5.14 59.12 -21.80
C ALA A 582 5.23 57.60 -21.65
N ALA A 583 5.76 57.13 -20.53
CA ALA A 583 5.66 55.72 -20.15
C ALA A 583 4.32 55.50 -19.43
N LEU A 584 3.59 54.48 -19.85
CA LEU A 584 2.38 54.00 -19.21
C LEU A 584 2.69 52.67 -18.53
N ARG A 585 2.42 52.59 -17.23
CA ARG A 585 2.69 51.40 -16.40
C ARG A 585 1.54 50.39 -16.39
N SER A 586 0.36 50.79 -16.87
CA SER A 586 -0.87 49.99 -16.89
C SER A 586 -1.84 50.59 -17.92
N ALA A 587 -2.93 49.88 -18.21
CA ALA A 587 -4.08 50.42 -18.93
C ALA A 587 -4.61 51.72 -18.27
N GLY A 588 -5.22 52.59 -19.08
CA GLY A 588 -5.87 53.82 -18.61
C GLY A 588 -5.47 55.09 -19.37
N THR A 589 -5.86 56.24 -18.84
CA THR A 589 -5.63 57.55 -19.48
C THR A 589 -4.47 58.30 -18.82
N ARG A 590 -3.51 58.75 -19.62
CA ARG A 590 -2.37 59.58 -19.17
C ARG A 590 -2.22 60.82 -20.05
N SER A 591 -1.73 61.91 -19.47
CA SER A 591 -1.45 63.13 -20.23
C SER A 591 -0.01 63.14 -20.74
N VAL A 592 0.17 63.37 -22.03
CA VAL A 592 1.46 63.52 -22.69
C VAL A 592 1.69 65.00 -22.99
N LEU A 593 2.77 65.57 -22.44
CA LEU A 593 3.18 66.93 -22.76
C LEU A 593 3.94 66.95 -24.09
N VAL A 594 3.38 67.67 -25.06
CA VAL A 594 3.93 67.82 -26.41
C VAL A 594 4.62 69.18 -26.52
N LYS A 595 5.93 69.19 -26.72
CA LYS A 595 6.75 70.41 -26.80
C LYS A 595 7.24 70.66 -28.22
N PHE A 596 7.14 71.91 -28.66
CA PHE A 596 7.70 72.34 -29.93
C PHE A 596 9.23 72.32 -29.89
N THR A 597 9.84 71.91 -31.00
CA THR A 597 11.28 72.02 -31.20
C THR A 597 11.70 73.49 -31.26
N LYS A 598 12.95 73.80 -30.88
CA LYS A 598 13.48 75.17 -30.88
C LYS A 598 13.32 75.86 -32.25
N ASN A 599 13.60 75.13 -33.33
CA ASN A 599 13.47 75.63 -34.70
C ASN A 599 12.01 75.87 -35.13
N ALA A 600 11.08 75.02 -34.67
CA ALA A 600 9.67 75.20 -34.97
C ALA A 600 9.08 76.42 -34.27
N ARG A 601 9.47 76.68 -33.00
CA ARG A 601 9.00 77.87 -32.25
C ARG A 601 9.29 79.15 -33.00
N LYS A 602 10.56 79.38 -33.34
CA LYS A 602 11.01 80.55 -34.10
C LYS A 602 10.29 80.74 -35.44
N LYS A 603 9.92 79.65 -36.12
CA LYS A 603 9.24 79.69 -37.43
C LYS A 603 7.72 79.88 -37.35
N LEU A 604 7.12 79.63 -36.19
CA LEU A 604 5.66 79.58 -36.02
C LEU A 604 5.11 80.69 -35.12
N GLU A 605 5.96 81.45 -34.44
CA GLU A 605 5.61 82.54 -33.51
C GLU A 605 4.80 83.69 -34.15
N THR A 606 4.90 83.90 -35.46
CA THR A 606 4.16 84.97 -36.19
C THR A 606 2.81 84.51 -36.76
N ARG A 607 2.43 83.24 -36.59
CA ARG A 607 1.17 82.69 -37.13
C ARG A 607 -0.01 83.04 -36.23
N SER A 608 -1.16 83.34 -36.82
CA SER A 608 -2.42 83.53 -36.07
C SER A 608 -3.15 82.23 -35.72
N LYS A 609 -2.83 81.16 -36.45
CA LYS A 609 -3.44 79.84 -36.33
C LYS A 609 -2.48 78.77 -36.81
N LEU A 610 -2.49 77.61 -36.16
CA LEU A 610 -1.68 76.45 -36.52
C LEU A 610 -2.50 75.16 -36.45
N LYS A 611 -2.65 74.49 -37.61
CA LYS A 611 -3.25 73.15 -37.69
C LYS A 611 -2.15 72.10 -37.59
N LEU A 612 -2.30 71.15 -36.67
CA LEU A 612 -1.36 70.07 -36.44
C LEU A 612 -2.03 68.72 -36.65
N ALA A 613 -1.41 67.86 -37.46
CA ALA A 613 -1.75 66.45 -37.56
C ALA A 613 -0.89 65.68 -36.56
N LEU A 614 -1.51 65.06 -35.56
CA LEU A 614 -0.85 64.25 -34.54
C LEU A 614 -0.86 62.79 -34.97
N SER A 615 0.32 62.18 -34.95
CA SER A 615 0.47 60.72 -34.98
C SER A 615 0.84 60.27 -33.57
N VAL A 616 0.03 59.40 -32.99
CA VAL A 616 0.24 58.83 -31.67
C VAL A 616 0.53 57.35 -31.84
N THR A 617 1.65 56.89 -31.28
CA THR A 617 2.06 55.48 -31.32
C THR A 617 2.28 54.97 -29.92
N LEU A 618 1.87 53.75 -29.64
CA LEU A 618 2.22 53.00 -28.45
C LEU A 618 3.09 51.83 -28.86
N SER A 619 4.14 51.55 -28.09
CA SER A 619 4.91 50.32 -28.22
C SER A 619 5.15 49.72 -26.84
N ASP A 620 4.91 48.43 -26.67
CA ASP A 620 5.25 47.71 -25.44
C ASP A 620 6.70 47.18 -25.48
N ALA A 621 7.10 46.42 -24.47
CA ALA A 621 8.43 45.81 -24.40
C ALA A 621 8.59 44.58 -25.31
N ALA A 622 7.48 43.95 -25.72
CA ALA A 622 7.46 42.78 -26.59
C ALA A 622 7.44 43.15 -28.09
N GLY A 623 7.34 44.44 -28.43
CA GLY A 623 7.37 44.96 -29.80
C GLY A 623 6.00 45.12 -30.45
N HIS A 624 4.90 44.88 -29.73
CA HIS A 624 3.55 45.17 -30.20
C HIS A 624 3.36 46.68 -30.33
N THR A 625 2.58 47.12 -31.33
CA THR A 625 2.33 48.55 -31.54
C THR A 625 0.87 48.89 -31.76
N GLY A 626 0.42 49.98 -31.10
CA GLY A 626 -0.87 50.61 -31.32
C GLY A 626 -0.69 51.98 -31.99
N ARG A 627 -1.67 52.42 -32.80
CA ARG A 627 -1.63 53.75 -33.45
C ARG A 627 -2.95 54.49 -33.35
N ALA A 628 -2.88 55.81 -33.12
CA ALA A 628 -4.00 56.73 -33.19
C ALA A 628 -3.60 58.01 -33.95
N ARG A 629 -4.59 58.69 -34.54
CA ARG A 629 -4.40 59.97 -35.23
C ARG A 629 -5.45 60.98 -34.77
N LEU A 630 -5.05 62.23 -34.63
CA LEU A 630 -5.94 63.34 -34.31
C LEU A 630 -5.45 64.61 -35.02
N THR A 631 -6.36 65.53 -35.32
CA THR A 631 -6.01 66.87 -35.77
C THR A 631 -6.38 67.89 -34.70
N VAL A 632 -5.46 68.79 -34.37
CA VAL A 632 -5.72 69.91 -33.46
C VAL A 632 -5.45 71.24 -34.15
N THR A 633 -6.10 72.29 -33.66
CA THR A 633 -5.90 73.65 -34.15
C THR A 633 -5.63 74.56 -32.96
N LEU A 634 -4.46 75.18 -32.95
CA LEU A 634 -4.10 76.24 -32.01
C LEU A 634 -4.44 77.60 -32.65
N ARG A 635 -5.01 78.51 -31.88
CA ARG A 635 -5.34 79.88 -32.29
C ARG A 635 -4.72 80.85 -31.29
N LEU A 636 -4.44 82.08 -31.72
CA LEU A 636 -3.96 83.12 -30.81
C LEU A 636 -4.86 83.27 -29.59
#